data_AF-A0A849Q380-F1
#
_entry.id   AF-A0A849Q380-F1
#
_cell.length_a   1.000
_cell.length_b   1.000
_cell.length_c   1.000
_cell.angle_alpha   90.00
_cell.angle_beta   90.00
_cell.angle_gamma   90.00
#
_symmetry.space_group_name_H-M   'P 1'
#
loop_
_entity.id
_entity.type
_entity.pdbx_description
1 polymer ?
#
loop_
_entity_poly.entity_id
_entity_poly.type
_entity_poly.pdbx_seq_one_letter_code
_entity_poly.pdbx_strand_id
1 'polypeptide(L)'
;MALTMLAPSAAVLAEDGEDAGRAPSFYIEPGLEYVAIAPAQLARYLGPLIEWKMDRGVPAQIFDLSTILSVYGGRDDAERLHNFLQDLYYNQTGGTPRWLLLAGDPDLVPLRYLWADRDHSGDTRQERNLYVGDTYYTGLGSDWDTDGDGVFGEPGEEDLTPELYVGRISASLPEELKNAVTKNLAYELDPPGGDWYENAFLAGALMDEPNLLDNPFTLPGRSGYSDEGFDPYTDNAYEVTQKVRAVLGEDYDIIELADYPFFEGCRYTAENDTLNRMSSTAAWNRGNAFAFWASHGYEAFGGLAEYDGSGTSNMFESARPFIVSEDTIVNNTRSMLPLVYISSCYSGQYDKEDATNFERMITSPEGGAIALVAGDGDTFRLENISYESFGNWWLSERFWQLVVDEGLVRPGEALGQLKAEYHDYYLTEGPPASDRINMDYFYANLYSYNLLGDPEVPVWVGTPQRLEMEVLRGAVFNSPRFNVLVTDEVTGEPVEGATVHARGAGLKGTLAVTTGPDGIASVAPGPSVLGEELRLAVTKANSVPDRQVLTVGTGVFDVHIKDSDLQGPSSVDHLGQVIEFQATVANTGDFTLSSVTVRFNSGDANAPDGEGVEARLLTKLVTLELGEVTTLSFRHRYTGPGQYDVTVRVDPEDAISEASELDNEAIHHLELLALPQLPVSVGPIQVTADRVLDPPLDLNGLVELPNGGEHTLTFLLGDVGEGVVAWIDGAGMLFIRPDADSSGTGTVEVMMYREGVMVDSTTVDLVVEGVNSPPVIAPIDDQDVAVGGTLEVVLNASDPDGDTLQLSTSLEGATIEDGRLLWTPVAGDEGDLFPTVTANDMNGGMTEVRFRLTIFGENSVPFLLGFDDRMSVEEGEEVQVVVSAVDADGDILTYYLASPDEGFSIDPISGLVSFDAMDVEPGKYTAIVVVSDGMASAQHTIEVAVEGSGSVPTLLLLLAGVVMVAVVAAVLMTRR
;
A
#
# COMPACT_ATOMS: atom_id res chain seq x y z
N MET A 1 -10.19 -9.50 -19.28
CA MET A 1 -10.27 -10.87 -19.85
C MET A 1 -11.29 -11.82 -19.21
N ALA A 2 -12.02 -11.47 -18.14
CA ALA A 2 -12.80 -12.43 -17.33
C ALA A 2 -13.82 -13.35 -18.04
N LEU A 3 -14.22 -13.08 -19.30
CA LEU A 3 -15.15 -13.94 -20.05
C LEU A 3 -14.47 -15.11 -20.80
N THR A 4 -13.14 -15.09 -21.00
CA THR A 4 -12.43 -16.18 -21.69
C THR A 4 -11.96 -17.31 -20.77
N MET A 5 -12.01 -17.12 -19.45
CA MET A 5 -11.77 -18.22 -18.48
C MET A 5 -13.04 -19.03 -18.22
N LEU A 6 -14.21 -18.49 -18.56
CA LEU A 6 -15.39 -19.26 -18.94
C LEU A 6 -15.28 -19.72 -20.41
N ALA A 7 -14.13 -20.29 -20.78
CA ALA A 7 -14.08 -21.20 -21.91
C ALA A 7 -15.06 -22.34 -21.59
N PRO A 8 -16.11 -22.57 -22.39
CA PRO A 8 -17.05 -23.63 -22.08
C PRO A 8 -16.30 -24.96 -22.08
N SER A 9 -16.61 -25.82 -21.11
CA SER A 9 -16.26 -27.24 -21.07
C SER A 9 -16.99 -28.01 -22.18
N ALA A 10 -16.85 -27.55 -23.42
CA ALA A 10 -17.44 -28.11 -24.61
C ALA A 10 -16.71 -29.41 -24.94
N ALA A 11 -17.17 -30.51 -24.34
CA ALA A 11 -16.69 -31.86 -24.59
C ALA A 11 -16.60 -32.11 -26.11
N VAL A 12 -15.39 -32.30 -26.61
CA VAL A 12 -15.16 -32.51 -28.05
C VAL A 12 -15.56 -33.95 -28.35
N LEU A 13 -16.76 -34.12 -28.91
CA LEU A 13 -17.17 -35.37 -29.51
C LEU A 13 -16.23 -35.68 -30.69
N ALA A 14 -15.62 -36.87 -30.68
CA ALA A 14 -14.73 -37.30 -31.75
C ALA A 14 -15.45 -37.28 -33.11
N GLU A 15 -14.90 -36.57 -34.10
CA GLU A 15 -15.45 -36.59 -35.46
C GLU A 15 -15.32 -37.99 -36.08
N ASP A 16 -16.26 -38.32 -36.98
CA ASP A 16 -16.45 -39.68 -37.51
C ASP A 16 -15.18 -40.29 -38.16
N GLY A 17 -14.55 -41.23 -37.44
CA GLY A 17 -13.83 -42.33 -38.08
C GLY A 17 -12.34 -42.51 -37.77
N GLU A 18 -11.99 -42.76 -36.50
CA GLU A 18 -11.11 -43.91 -36.12
C GLU A 18 -11.10 -44.17 -34.60
N ASP A 19 -11.27 -43.14 -33.75
CA ASP A 19 -11.07 -43.19 -32.29
C ASP A 19 -12.35 -43.55 -31.47
N ALA A 20 -13.19 -44.46 -31.99
CA ALA A 20 -14.54 -44.75 -31.49
C ALA A 20 -14.61 -45.55 -30.16
N GLY A 21 -13.60 -45.43 -29.31
CA GLY A 21 -13.52 -46.04 -27.98
C GLY A 21 -12.99 -45.12 -26.88
N ARG A 22 -12.75 -43.83 -27.18
CA ARG A 22 -12.24 -42.84 -26.24
C ARG A 22 -13.39 -42.00 -25.66
N ALA A 23 -13.30 -41.63 -24.39
CA ALA A 23 -14.22 -40.68 -23.77
C ALA A 23 -14.13 -39.28 -24.45
N PRO A 24 -15.19 -38.46 -24.43
CA PRO A 24 -15.16 -37.10 -24.94
C PRO A 24 -14.03 -36.28 -24.28
N SER A 25 -13.12 -35.74 -25.09
CA SER A 25 -11.96 -35.03 -24.53
C SER A 25 -12.37 -33.64 -24.04
N PHE A 26 -12.02 -33.35 -22.79
CA PHE A 26 -12.03 -32.00 -22.25
C PHE A 26 -10.81 -31.23 -22.80
N TYR A 27 -10.88 -29.90 -22.79
CA TYR A 27 -9.64 -29.10 -22.77
C TYR A 27 -9.02 -29.25 -21.39
N ILE A 28 -7.74 -29.58 -21.32
CA ILE A 28 -6.94 -29.66 -20.09
C ILE A 28 -5.84 -28.61 -20.19
N GLU A 29 -5.71 -27.76 -19.16
CA GLU A 29 -4.67 -26.75 -19.10
C GLU A 29 -3.27 -27.40 -19.03
N PRO A 30 -2.29 -27.00 -19.86
CA PRO A 30 -1.00 -27.66 -19.91
C PRO A 30 -0.26 -27.63 -18.56
N GLY A 31 0.04 -28.81 -18.02
CA GLY A 31 0.72 -28.95 -16.72
C GLY A 31 -0.19 -28.86 -15.50
N LEU A 32 -1.53 -28.96 -15.66
CA LEU A 32 -2.53 -28.89 -14.59
C LEU A 32 -2.10 -29.56 -13.26
N GLU A 33 -2.07 -28.77 -12.18
CA GLU A 33 -1.84 -29.19 -10.80
C GLU A 33 -3.08 -28.98 -9.90
N TYR A 34 -3.91 -27.98 -10.18
CA TYR A 34 -5.04 -27.58 -9.33
C TYR A 34 -6.39 -27.72 -10.06
N VAL A 35 -7.21 -28.65 -9.58
CA VAL A 35 -8.53 -28.97 -10.12
C VAL A 35 -9.59 -28.32 -9.25
N ALA A 36 -10.45 -27.47 -9.81
CA ALA A 36 -11.59 -26.91 -9.10
C ALA A 36 -12.90 -27.36 -9.74
N ILE A 37 -13.81 -27.93 -8.96
CA ILE A 37 -15.07 -28.51 -9.46
C ILE A 37 -16.25 -27.83 -8.77
N ALA A 38 -17.16 -27.30 -9.59
CA ALA A 38 -18.32 -26.55 -9.15
C ALA A 38 -19.49 -26.73 -10.13
N PRO A 39 -20.76 -26.61 -9.68
CA PRO A 39 -21.87 -26.45 -10.61
C PRO A 39 -21.77 -25.10 -11.34
N ALA A 40 -22.23 -25.02 -12.59
CA ALA A 40 -22.21 -23.79 -13.41
C ALA A 40 -22.74 -22.50 -12.73
N GLN A 41 -23.62 -22.60 -11.73
CA GLN A 41 -24.11 -21.43 -10.97
C GLN A 41 -23.06 -20.83 -10.02
N LEU A 42 -22.14 -21.65 -9.52
CA LEU A 42 -21.05 -21.28 -8.61
C LEU A 42 -19.71 -21.11 -9.34
N ALA A 43 -19.44 -21.93 -10.37
CA ALA A 43 -18.15 -22.00 -11.07
C ALA A 43 -17.54 -20.63 -11.46
N ARG A 44 -18.36 -19.68 -11.91
CA ARG A 44 -17.90 -18.32 -12.31
C ARG A 44 -17.24 -17.50 -11.19
N TYR A 45 -17.50 -17.82 -9.92
CA TYR A 45 -16.97 -17.10 -8.76
C TYR A 45 -15.56 -17.57 -8.37
N LEU A 46 -15.12 -18.74 -8.84
CA LEU A 46 -13.75 -19.23 -8.69
C LEU A 46 -12.74 -18.50 -9.59
N GLY A 47 -13.21 -17.79 -10.62
CA GLY A 47 -12.36 -17.14 -11.63
C GLY A 47 -11.19 -16.34 -11.04
N PRO A 48 -11.41 -15.43 -10.06
CA PRO A 48 -10.33 -14.67 -9.42
C PRO A 48 -9.30 -15.52 -8.66
N LEU A 49 -9.73 -16.60 -7.99
CA LEU A 49 -8.82 -17.53 -7.29
C LEU A 49 -7.97 -18.28 -8.32
N ILE A 50 -8.58 -18.76 -9.40
CA ILE A 50 -7.91 -19.55 -10.45
C ILE A 50 -7.00 -18.66 -11.32
N GLU A 51 -7.37 -17.40 -11.56
CA GLU A 51 -6.45 -16.40 -12.13
C GLU A 51 -5.21 -16.23 -11.24
N TRP A 52 -5.40 -16.11 -9.93
CA TRP A 52 -4.29 -15.99 -8.97
C TRP A 52 -3.40 -17.24 -8.92
N LYS A 53 -3.97 -18.45 -8.79
CA LYS A 53 -3.20 -19.72 -8.81
C LYS A 53 -2.34 -19.81 -10.09
N MET A 54 -2.92 -19.51 -11.26
CA MET A 54 -2.20 -19.49 -12.55
C MET A 54 -1.09 -18.42 -12.61
N ASP A 55 -1.35 -17.22 -12.09
CA ASP A 55 -0.38 -16.11 -12.08
C ASP A 55 0.80 -16.38 -11.11
N ARG A 56 0.55 -17.09 -9.99
CA ARG A 56 1.58 -17.54 -9.02
C ARG A 56 2.28 -18.86 -9.38
N GLY A 57 2.07 -19.36 -10.60
CA GLY A 57 2.77 -20.55 -11.12
C GLY A 57 2.20 -21.91 -10.69
N VAL A 58 0.95 -21.98 -10.22
CA VAL A 58 0.21 -23.22 -9.97
C VAL A 58 -0.83 -23.41 -11.09
N PRO A 59 -0.59 -24.29 -12.08
CA PRO A 59 -1.50 -24.48 -13.21
C PRO A 59 -2.88 -24.99 -12.73
N ALA A 60 -3.93 -24.22 -12.98
CA ALA A 60 -5.23 -24.37 -12.35
C ALA A 60 -6.40 -24.27 -13.34
N GLN A 61 -7.42 -25.12 -13.18
CA GLN A 61 -8.59 -25.16 -14.08
C GLN A 61 -9.90 -25.42 -13.32
N ILE A 62 -10.96 -24.73 -13.77
CA ILE A 62 -12.34 -24.97 -13.34
C ILE A 62 -13.00 -25.97 -14.27
N PHE A 63 -13.68 -26.97 -13.71
CA PHE A 63 -14.55 -27.90 -14.43
C PHE A 63 -15.99 -27.75 -13.93
N ASP A 64 -16.94 -27.58 -14.86
CA ASP A 64 -18.36 -27.61 -14.53
C ASP A 64 -18.82 -29.05 -14.25
N LEU A 65 -19.35 -29.26 -13.05
CA LEU A 65 -19.87 -30.54 -12.61
C LEU A 65 -21.01 -31.03 -13.52
N SER A 66 -21.88 -30.15 -14.03
CA SER A 66 -23.00 -30.57 -14.89
C SER A 66 -22.52 -31.19 -16.21
N THR A 67 -21.37 -30.72 -16.72
CA THR A 67 -20.66 -31.30 -17.86
C THR A 67 -20.10 -32.67 -17.49
N ILE A 68 -19.37 -32.79 -16.37
CA ILE A 68 -18.78 -34.06 -15.89
C ILE A 68 -19.84 -35.16 -15.78
N LEU A 69 -20.94 -34.88 -15.06
CA LEU A 69 -22.03 -35.83 -14.80
C LEU A 69 -22.84 -36.22 -16.06
N SER A 70 -22.68 -35.46 -17.16
CA SER A 70 -23.26 -35.77 -18.47
C SER A 70 -22.36 -36.61 -19.38
N VAL A 71 -21.06 -36.69 -19.07
CA VAL A 71 -20.04 -37.38 -19.87
C VAL A 71 -19.65 -38.73 -19.26
N TYR A 72 -19.43 -38.78 -17.94
CA TYR A 72 -18.97 -39.99 -17.24
C TYR A 72 -20.14 -40.87 -16.78
N GLY A 73 -19.89 -42.19 -16.75
CA GLY A 73 -20.81 -43.18 -16.21
C GLY A 73 -20.55 -43.45 -14.72
N GLY A 74 -21.56 -43.96 -14.02
CA GLY A 74 -21.51 -44.32 -12.60
C GLY A 74 -22.90 -44.66 -12.06
N ARG A 75 -22.92 -45.48 -11.00
CA ARG A 75 -24.07 -45.86 -10.15
C ARG A 75 -24.83 -44.62 -9.68
N ASP A 76 -24.08 -43.64 -9.20
CA ASP A 76 -24.53 -42.32 -8.74
C ASP A 76 -23.64 -41.20 -9.29
N ASP A 77 -23.89 -39.96 -8.89
CA ASP A 77 -23.15 -38.78 -9.36
C ASP A 77 -21.78 -38.61 -8.66
N ALA A 78 -21.60 -39.16 -7.46
CA ALA A 78 -20.30 -39.19 -6.78
C ALA A 78 -19.31 -40.12 -7.52
N GLU A 79 -19.75 -41.30 -7.96
CA GLU A 79 -18.93 -42.21 -8.75
C GLU A 79 -18.62 -41.65 -10.15
N ARG A 80 -19.54 -40.88 -10.76
CA ARG A 80 -19.24 -40.17 -12.02
C ARG A 80 -18.16 -39.11 -11.85
N LEU A 81 -18.16 -38.42 -10.70
CA LEU A 81 -17.13 -37.46 -10.34
C LEU A 81 -15.78 -38.15 -10.07
N HIS A 82 -15.79 -39.27 -9.35
CA HIS A 82 -14.60 -40.10 -9.11
C HIS A 82 -14.01 -40.67 -10.42
N ASN A 83 -14.83 -41.27 -11.27
CA ASN A 83 -14.42 -41.77 -12.60
C ASN A 83 -13.83 -40.67 -13.51
N PHE A 84 -14.29 -39.42 -13.38
CA PHE A 84 -13.67 -38.28 -14.06
C PHE A 84 -12.29 -37.96 -13.49
N LEU A 85 -12.13 -37.94 -12.16
CA LEU A 85 -10.86 -37.68 -11.50
C LEU A 85 -9.83 -38.77 -11.83
N GLN A 86 -10.23 -40.04 -11.84
CA GLN A 86 -9.40 -41.16 -12.31
C GLN A 86 -8.93 -40.97 -13.76
N ASP A 87 -9.85 -40.69 -14.70
CA ASP A 87 -9.50 -40.52 -16.12
C ASP A 87 -8.62 -39.26 -16.33
N LEU A 88 -8.91 -38.18 -15.60
CA LEU A 88 -8.11 -36.97 -15.57
C LEU A 88 -6.67 -37.28 -15.14
N TYR A 89 -6.49 -37.95 -13.99
CA TYR A 89 -5.20 -38.24 -13.35
C TYR A 89 -4.37 -39.30 -14.09
N TYR A 90 -4.98 -40.39 -14.55
CA TYR A 90 -4.23 -41.49 -15.18
C TYR A 90 -4.14 -41.39 -16.70
N ASN A 91 -5.09 -40.73 -17.39
CA ASN A 91 -5.20 -40.79 -18.86
C ASN A 91 -5.12 -39.43 -19.59
N GLN A 92 -5.44 -38.29 -18.96
CA GLN A 92 -5.52 -36.99 -19.65
C GLN A 92 -4.43 -35.96 -19.32
N THR A 93 -3.72 -36.08 -18.19
CA THR A 93 -3.04 -34.95 -17.52
C THR A 93 -2.19 -33.99 -18.38
N GLY A 94 -1.16 -34.50 -19.07
CA GLY A 94 -0.06 -33.64 -19.55
C GLY A 94 0.67 -32.87 -18.44
N GLY A 95 0.56 -33.35 -17.19
CA GLY A 95 0.95 -32.71 -15.93
C GLY A 95 0.73 -33.68 -14.76
N THR A 96 0.60 -33.16 -13.54
CA THR A 96 0.29 -33.97 -12.35
C THR A 96 -0.66 -33.21 -11.43
N PRO A 97 -1.98 -33.45 -11.52
CA PRO A 97 -2.94 -32.94 -10.55
C PRO A 97 -2.55 -33.33 -9.12
N ARG A 98 -2.64 -32.39 -8.18
CA ARG A 98 -2.35 -32.58 -6.75
C ARG A 98 -3.42 -31.98 -5.85
N TRP A 99 -4.11 -30.94 -6.28
CA TRP A 99 -5.09 -30.21 -5.47
C TRP A 99 -6.48 -30.38 -6.07
N LEU A 100 -7.48 -30.71 -5.24
CA LEU A 100 -8.88 -30.77 -5.62
C LEU A 100 -9.74 -29.88 -4.71
N LEU A 101 -10.19 -28.75 -5.25
CA LEU A 101 -11.20 -27.91 -4.61
C LEU A 101 -12.60 -28.33 -5.05
N LEU A 102 -13.39 -28.84 -4.10
CA LEU A 102 -14.83 -29.06 -4.26
C LEU A 102 -15.57 -27.79 -3.83
N ALA A 103 -16.03 -26.98 -4.80
CA ALA A 103 -16.65 -25.69 -4.57
C ALA A 103 -18.17 -25.80 -4.66
N GLY A 104 -18.74 -26.37 -3.59
CA GLY A 104 -20.17 -26.46 -3.34
C GLY A 104 -20.50 -27.27 -2.10
N ASP A 105 -21.62 -26.90 -1.49
CA ASP A 105 -22.40 -27.70 -0.53
C ASP A 105 -22.72 -29.10 -1.11
N PRO A 106 -22.78 -30.19 -0.31
CA PRO A 106 -23.19 -31.53 -0.76
C PRO A 106 -24.47 -31.62 -1.60
N ASP A 107 -25.44 -30.73 -1.38
CA ASP A 107 -26.67 -30.64 -2.19
C ASP A 107 -26.39 -30.21 -3.66
N LEU A 108 -25.18 -29.70 -3.92
CA LEU A 108 -24.71 -29.17 -5.20
C LEU A 108 -23.45 -29.87 -5.76
N VAL A 109 -22.59 -30.43 -4.91
CA VAL A 109 -21.36 -31.17 -5.30
C VAL A 109 -21.30 -32.46 -4.48
N PRO A 110 -21.49 -33.64 -5.08
CA PRO A 110 -21.89 -34.84 -4.36
C PRO A 110 -20.86 -35.31 -3.34
N LEU A 111 -21.34 -35.72 -2.18
CA LEU A 111 -20.56 -36.40 -1.14
C LEU A 111 -20.50 -37.92 -1.35
N ARG A 112 -19.67 -38.61 -0.56
CA ARG A 112 -19.71 -40.07 -0.39
C ARG A 112 -19.83 -40.42 1.08
N TYR A 113 -20.71 -41.37 1.38
CA TYR A 113 -20.76 -42.05 2.68
C TYR A 113 -19.79 -43.25 2.67
N LEU A 114 -18.89 -43.30 3.64
CA LEU A 114 -17.92 -44.38 3.87
C LEU A 114 -18.29 -45.16 5.14
N TRP A 115 -18.16 -46.48 5.15
CA TRP A 115 -18.62 -47.34 6.24
C TRP A 115 -17.52 -47.68 7.25
N ALA A 116 -17.85 -47.56 8.55
CA ALA A 116 -16.91 -47.79 9.65
C ALA A 116 -17.44 -48.72 10.77
N ASP A 117 -18.63 -49.32 10.62
CA ASP A 117 -19.34 -50.14 11.64
C ASP A 117 -19.25 -49.62 13.09
N ARG A 118 -19.43 -48.32 13.28
CA ARG A 118 -19.13 -47.60 14.53
C ARG A 118 -20.07 -47.93 15.72
N ASP A 119 -21.18 -48.65 15.51
CA ASP A 119 -21.99 -49.29 16.56
C ASP A 119 -21.70 -50.80 16.74
N HIS A 120 -20.72 -51.36 15.99
CA HIS A 120 -20.37 -52.78 15.89
C HIS A 120 -21.59 -53.67 15.59
N SER A 121 -22.50 -53.15 14.76
CA SER A 121 -23.81 -53.74 14.50
C SER A 121 -23.82 -54.63 13.26
N GLY A 122 -22.85 -54.46 12.35
CA GLY A 122 -22.84 -55.06 11.02
C GLY A 122 -23.95 -54.54 10.12
N ASP A 123 -24.63 -53.44 10.49
CA ASP A 123 -25.66 -52.81 9.68
C ASP A 123 -25.04 -51.72 8.80
N THR A 124 -24.82 -52.06 7.53
CA THR A 124 -24.23 -51.17 6.52
C THR A 124 -25.18 -50.07 6.02
N ARG A 125 -26.40 -49.98 6.58
CA ARG A 125 -27.41 -48.95 6.27
C ARG A 125 -27.80 -48.10 7.48
N GLN A 126 -27.21 -48.37 8.63
CA GLN A 126 -27.41 -47.54 9.80
C GLN A 126 -26.62 -46.24 9.61
N GLU A 127 -27.31 -45.10 9.54
CA GLU A 127 -26.71 -43.76 9.32
C GLU A 127 -25.51 -43.50 10.24
N ARG A 128 -25.61 -43.92 11.51
CA ARG A 128 -24.54 -43.82 12.52
C ARG A 128 -23.27 -44.65 12.23
N ASN A 129 -23.29 -45.58 11.28
CA ASN A 129 -22.12 -46.35 10.82
C ASN A 129 -21.47 -45.75 9.56
N LEU A 130 -22.04 -44.66 9.02
CA LEU A 130 -21.64 -44.03 7.76
C LEU A 130 -21.08 -42.64 8.04
N TYR A 131 -19.91 -42.35 7.48
CA TYR A 131 -19.18 -41.09 7.62
C TYR A 131 -19.09 -40.36 6.29
N VAL A 132 -19.22 -39.04 6.29
CA VAL A 132 -19.15 -38.21 5.09
C VAL A 132 -17.69 -37.88 4.81
N GLY A 133 -17.14 -38.51 3.76
CA GLY A 133 -15.71 -38.44 3.47
C GLY A 133 -15.41 -37.95 2.06
N ASP A 134 -14.94 -36.71 1.93
CA ASP A 134 -14.25 -36.25 0.71
C ASP A 134 -12.92 -37.00 0.49
N THR A 135 -12.46 -37.76 1.49
CA THR A 135 -11.46 -38.84 1.38
C THR A 135 -11.73 -39.80 0.22
N TYR A 136 -12.99 -40.03 -0.15
CA TYR A 136 -13.33 -40.83 -1.35
C TYR A 136 -12.67 -40.28 -2.62
N TYR A 137 -12.45 -38.97 -2.70
CA TYR A 137 -11.82 -38.31 -3.84
C TYR A 137 -10.29 -38.11 -3.68
N THR A 138 -9.67 -38.53 -2.56
CA THR A 138 -8.20 -38.48 -2.39
C THR A 138 -7.50 -39.66 -3.06
N GLY A 139 -8.04 -40.86 -2.87
CA GLY A 139 -7.52 -42.11 -3.44
C GLY A 139 -8.25 -42.51 -4.71
N LEU A 140 -7.50 -42.61 -5.81
CA LEU A 140 -8.01 -42.86 -7.16
C LEU A 140 -7.66 -44.26 -7.67
N GLY A 141 -6.80 -45.02 -6.99
CA GLY A 141 -6.41 -46.38 -7.36
C GLY A 141 -7.50 -47.45 -7.12
N SER A 142 -8.48 -47.17 -6.26
CA SER A 142 -9.65 -48.02 -5.98
C SER A 142 -10.97 -47.36 -6.44
N ASP A 143 -12.02 -48.16 -6.67
CA ASP A 143 -13.41 -47.71 -6.80
C ASP A 143 -14.13 -47.58 -5.45
N TRP A 144 -13.47 -48.03 -4.36
CA TRP A 144 -13.94 -48.07 -2.97
C TRP A 144 -15.16 -48.98 -2.71
N ASP A 145 -15.64 -49.74 -3.71
CA ASP A 145 -16.78 -50.69 -3.62
C ASP A 145 -16.49 -51.78 -4.66
N THR A 146 -15.49 -52.62 -4.33
CA THR A 146 -14.75 -53.52 -5.22
C THR A 146 -15.40 -54.92 -5.30
N ASP A 147 -16.06 -55.35 -4.23
CA ASP A 147 -17.01 -56.47 -4.17
C ASP A 147 -18.29 -56.16 -4.98
N GLY A 148 -18.76 -54.91 -4.94
CA GLY A 148 -19.88 -54.40 -5.74
C GLY A 148 -21.25 -54.49 -5.07
N ASP A 149 -21.32 -54.56 -3.73
CA ASP A 149 -22.59 -54.65 -2.98
C ASP A 149 -23.28 -53.29 -2.72
N GLY A 150 -22.54 -52.17 -2.83
CA GLY A 150 -23.04 -50.81 -2.59
C GLY A 150 -22.58 -50.15 -1.29
N VAL A 151 -21.71 -50.80 -0.52
CA VAL A 151 -21.05 -50.24 0.68
C VAL A 151 -19.66 -49.75 0.28
N PHE A 152 -19.27 -48.54 0.72
CA PHE A 152 -18.03 -47.91 0.28
C PHE A 152 -17.00 -47.80 1.42
N GLY A 153 -15.74 -48.09 1.10
CA GLY A 153 -14.62 -48.02 2.05
C GLY A 153 -14.63 -49.12 3.11
N GLU A 154 -15.14 -50.32 2.77
CA GLU A 154 -14.99 -51.50 3.64
C GLU A 154 -13.49 -51.86 3.82
N PRO A 155 -13.06 -52.36 5.00
CA PRO A 155 -11.67 -52.70 5.27
C PRO A 155 -11.08 -53.75 4.30
N GLY A 156 -10.23 -53.28 3.39
CA GLY A 156 -9.64 -54.03 2.28
C GLY A 156 -10.00 -53.50 0.88
N GLU A 157 -10.84 -52.46 0.79
CA GLU A 157 -11.28 -51.83 -0.47
C GLU A 157 -10.93 -50.33 -0.58
N GLU A 158 -10.59 -49.70 0.53
CA GLU A 158 -10.20 -48.29 0.61
C GLU A 158 -8.87 -48.00 -0.08
N ASP A 159 -8.72 -46.79 -0.63
CA ASP A 159 -7.42 -46.28 -1.08
C ASP A 159 -7.05 -45.02 -0.30
N LEU A 160 -6.10 -45.19 0.62
CA LEU A 160 -5.63 -44.15 1.53
C LEU A 160 -4.32 -43.52 1.05
N THR A 161 -3.91 -43.84 -0.18
CA THR A 161 -2.82 -43.14 -0.87
C THR A 161 -3.41 -41.87 -1.50
N PRO A 162 -3.02 -40.65 -1.08
CA PRO A 162 -3.57 -39.45 -1.69
C PRO A 162 -2.91 -39.19 -3.05
N GLU A 163 -3.57 -39.57 -4.15
CA GLU A 163 -3.30 -38.99 -5.47
C GLU A 163 -3.68 -37.50 -5.51
N LEU A 164 -4.75 -37.13 -4.80
CA LEU A 164 -5.26 -35.76 -4.69
C LEU A 164 -5.41 -35.33 -3.22
N TYR A 165 -5.00 -34.11 -2.94
CA TYR A 165 -5.27 -33.40 -1.71
C TYR A 165 -6.56 -32.60 -1.86
N VAL A 166 -7.60 -33.01 -1.13
CA VAL A 166 -8.96 -32.50 -1.29
C VAL A 166 -9.29 -31.47 -0.21
N GLY A 167 -9.99 -30.41 -0.60
CA GLY A 167 -10.63 -29.46 0.32
C GLY A 167 -11.95 -28.97 -0.27
N ARG A 168 -12.92 -28.66 0.60
CA ARG A 168 -14.27 -28.24 0.19
C ARG A 168 -14.58 -26.83 0.64
N ILE A 169 -15.09 -25.98 -0.26
CA ILE A 169 -15.83 -24.78 0.12
C ILE A 169 -17.30 -25.15 0.07
N SER A 170 -17.85 -25.52 1.24
CA SER A 170 -19.28 -25.81 1.42
C SER A 170 -20.06 -24.50 1.27
N ALA A 171 -20.64 -24.30 0.10
CA ALA A 171 -21.35 -23.09 -0.29
C ALA A 171 -22.59 -23.47 -1.10
N SER A 172 -23.76 -23.08 -0.61
CA SER A 172 -25.04 -23.27 -1.26
C SER A 172 -25.37 -22.06 -2.14
N LEU A 173 -24.90 -20.86 -1.75
CA LEU A 173 -25.19 -19.60 -2.42
C LEU A 173 -23.98 -19.00 -3.17
N PRO A 174 -24.22 -18.30 -4.30
CA PRO A 174 -23.20 -17.56 -5.05
C PRO A 174 -22.34 -16.58 -4.23
N GLU A 175 -22.91 -15.96 -3.19
CA GLU A 175 -22.19 -14.98 -2.35
C GLU A 175 -21.30 -15.66 -1.30
N GLU A 176 -21.65 -16.87 -0.82
CA GLU A 176 -20.84 -17.65 0.12
C GLU A 176 -19.52 -18.09 -0.49
N LEU A 177 -19.55 -18.62 -1.72
CA LEU A 177 -18.33 -18.97 -2.46
C LEU A 177 -17.52 -17.72 -2.82
N LYS A 178 -18.19 -16.60 -3.15
CA LYS A 178 -17.53 -15.32 -3.41
C LYS A 178 -16.82 -14.80 -2.15
N ASN A 179 -17.42 -14.93 -0.97
CA ASN A 179 -16.80 -14.58 0.30
C ASN A 179 -15.54 -15.43 0.54
N ALA A 180 -15.64 -16.76 0.43
CA ALA A 180 -14.52 -17.68 0.61
C ALA A 180 -13.35 -17.37 -0.37
N VAL A 181 -13.65 -17.11 -1.65
CA VAL A 181 -12.66 -16.68 -2.65
C VAL A 181 -12.05 -15.31 -2.29
N THR A 182 -12.86 -14.36 -1.82
CA THR A 182 -12.38 -13.03 -1.40
C THR A 182 -11.45 -13.14 -0.19
N LYS A 183 -11.78 -14.00 0.78
CA LYS A 183 -10.96 -14.26 1.98
C LYS A 183 -9.64 -14.95 1.64
N ASN A 184 -9.64 -15.91 0.72
CA ASN A 184 -8.40 -16.52 0.21
C ASN A 184 -7.49 -15.49 -0.49
N LEU A 185 -8.06 -14.66 -1.36
CA LEU A 185 -7.29 -13.60 -2.04
C LEU A 185 -6.79 -12.53 -1.07
N ALA A 186 -7.57 -12.15 -0.05
CA ALA A 186 -7.09 -11.24 0.99
C ALA A 186 -5.94 -11.86 1.80
N TYR A 187 -6.09 -13.10 2.26
CA TYR A 187 -5.05 -13.80 3.04
C TYR A 187 -3.74 -14.00 2.26
N GLU A 188 -3.82 -14.32 0.97
CA GLU A 188 -2.63 -14.53 0.14
C GLU A 188 -1.98 -13.23 -0.39
N LEU A 189 -2.72 -12.13 -0.57
CA LEU A 189 -2.23 -10.93 -1.28
C LEU A 189 -2.16 -9.66 -0.43
N ASP A 190 -3.04 -9.50 0.55
CA ASP A 190 -3.13 -8.32 1.42
C ASP A 190 -3.55 -8.72 2.84
N PRO A 191 -2.80 -9.64 3.51
CA PRO A 191 -3.13 -10.03 4.87
C PRO A 191 -2.85 -8.86 5.83
N PRO A 192 -3.62 -8.70 6.92
CA PRO A 192 -3.46 -7.57 7.83
C PRO A 192 -2.08 -7.57 8.52
N GLY A 193 -1.50 -6.38 8.73
CA GLY A 193 -0.29 -6.25 9.55
C GLY A 193 -0.58 -6.47 11.04
N GLY A 194 0.45 -6.86 11.81
CA GLY A 194 0.37 -7.12 13.25
C GLY A 194 1.20 -8.33 13.66
N ASP A 195 1.10 -8.71 14.93
CA ASP A 195 1.72 -9.86 15.59
C ASP A 195 0.87 -11.14 15.51
N TRP A 196 -0.34 -11.08 14.95
CA TRP A 196 -1.28 -12.20 14.88
C TRP A 196 -0.74 -13.46 14.19
N TYR A 197 0.28 -13.34 13.33
CA TYR A 197 1.01 -14.45 12.70
C TYR A 197 1.75 -15.36 13.72
N GLU A 198 2.03 -14.82 14.91
CA GLU A 198 2.71 -15.49 16.03
C GLU A 198 1.74 -15.75 17.20
N ASN A 199 0.46 -15.38 17.07
CA ASN A 199 -0.58 -15.68 18.06
C ASN A 199 -1.23 -17.05 17.78
N ALA A 200 -1.40 -17.88 18.81
CA ALA A 200 -2.23 -19.09 18.75
C ALA A 200 -3.25 -19.19 19.91
N PHE A 201 -4.36 -19.89 19.67
CA PHE A 201 -5.40 -20.15 20.67
C PHE A 201 -5.64 -21.66 20.83
N LEU A 202 -5.30 -22.20 21.99
CA LEU A 202 -5.55 -23.59 22.37
C LEU A 202 -6.72 -23.69 23.36
N ALA A 203 -7.62 -24.66 23.17
CA ALA A 203 -8.72 -24.95 24.09
C ALA A 203 -8.83 -26.45 24.41
N GLY A 204 -8.94 -26.80 25.69
CA GLY A 204 -9.06 -28.20 26.16
C GLY A 204 -10.16 -28.36 27.21
N ALA A 205 -11.28 -28.98 26.84
CA ALA A 205 -12.38 -29.27 27.75
C ALA A 205 -12.16 -30.58 28.55
N LEU A 206 -12.96 -30.78 29.61
CA LEU A 206 -13.09 -32.09 30.23
C LEU A 206 -13.80 -33.07 29.29
N MET A 207 -13.30 -34.29 29.24
CA MET A 207 -13.82 -35.37 28.40
C MET A 207 -14.80 -36.29 29.15
N ASP A 208 -14.72 -36.36 30.49
CA ASP A 208 -15.54 -37.23 31.33
C ASP A 208 -15.93 -36.55 32.67
N GLU A 209 -16.82 -37.18 33.46
CA GLU A 209 -17.40 -36.59 34.69
C GLU A 209 -16.35 -36.36 35.81
N PRO A 210 -16.00 -35.10 36.13
CA PRO A 210 -14.89 -34.84 37.05
C PRO A 210 -15.23 -35.20 38.50
N ASN A 211 -14.26 -35.77 39.21
CA ASN A 211 -14.35 -36.23 40.61
C ASN A 211 -15.21 -37.48 40.87
N LEU A 212 -15.70 -38.17 39.85
CA LEU A 212 -16.28 -39.50 40.03
C LEU A 212 -15.19 -40.59 40.20
N LEU A 213 -15.64 -41.81 40.49
CA LEU A 213 -14.81 -43.02 40.42
C LEU A 213 -15.14 -43.73 39.12
N ASP A 214 -14.13 -43.99 38.30
CA ASP A 214 -14.29 -44.62 37.01
C ASP A 214 -14.84 -46.05 37.19
N ASN A 215 -16.00 -46.33 36.61
CA ASN A 215 -16.78 -47.53 36.93
C ASN A 215 -16.55 -48.61 35.86
N PRO A 216 -15.83 -49.71 36.16
CA PRO A 216 -15.47 -50.75 35.18
C PRO A 216 -16.67 -51.60 34.70
N PHE A 217 -17.90 -51.17 34.96
CA PHE A 217 -19.15 -51.80 34.52
C PHE A 217 -20.04 -50.90 33.64
N THR A 218 -19.70 -49.63 33.40
CA THR A 218 -20.48 -48.73 32.51
C THR A 218 -20.03 -48.75 31.05
N LEU A 219 -18.76 -49.08 30.76
CA LEU A 219 -18.23 -49.20 29.39
C LEU A 219 -17.92 -50.67 29.05
N PRO A 220 -18.70 -51.34 28.18
CA PRO A 220 -18.52 -52.75 27.84
C PRO A 220 -17.36 -52.97 26.85
N GLY A 221 -16.12 -52.69 27.29
CA GLY A 221 -14.90 -52.89 26.50
C GLY A 221 -13.61 -52.95 27.34
N ARG A 222 -13.45 -52.08 28.34
CA ARG A 222 -12.27 -52.00 29.24
C ARG A 222 -12.17 -53.16 30.25
N SER A 223 -12.30 -54.42 29.83
CA SER A 223 -12.26 -55.59 30.72
C SER A 223 -10.83 -55.96 31.17
N GLY A 224 -10.24 -55.17 32.06
CA GLY A 224 -8.92 -55.50 32.63
C GLY A 224 -8.40 -54.60 33.77
N TYR A 225 -8.83 -53.34 33.82
CA TYR A 225 -8.20 -52.31 34.66
C TYR A 225 -8.95 -52.08 35.99
N SER A 226 -8.25 -51.52 36.97
CA SER A 226 -8.76 -51.32 38.34
C SER A 226 -8.80 -49.84 38.72
N ASP A 227 -10.01 -49.28 38.76
CA ASP A 227 -10.48 -48.18 39.63
C ASP A 227 -9.41 -47.54 40.54
N GLU A 228 -8.80 -46.44 40.08
CA GLU A 228 -7.99 -45.53 40.92
C GLU A 228 -8.59 -44.09 41.01
N GLY A 229 -9.73 -43.83 40.36
CA GLY A 229 -10.44 -42.54 40.33
C GLY A 229 -10.17 -41.69 39.07
N PHE A 230 -10.65 -40.44 39.06
CA PHE A 230 -10.43 -39.44 37.99
C PHE A 230 -8.99 -39.47 37.48
N ASP A 231 -8.84 -39.82 36.21
CA ASP A 231 -7.54 -39.94 35.54
C ASP A 231 -7.34 -38.71 34.65
N PRO A 232 -6.48 -37.76 35.05
CA PRO A 232 -6.23 -36.53 34.30
C PRO A 232 -5.55 -36.75 32.94
N TYR A 233 -5.14 -37.98 32.60
CA TYR A 233 -4.91 -38.34 31.21
C TYR A 233 -6.25 -38.60 30.53
N THR A 234 -7.02 -39.61 30.92
CA THR A 234 -8.23 -40.05 30.16
C THR A 234 -9.33 -38.99 30.11
N ASP A 235 -9.49 -38.21 31.18
CA ASP A 235 -10.70 -37.42 31.43
C ASP A 235 -10.60 -35.95 30.95
N ASN A 236 -9.50 -35.54 30.30
CA ASN A 236 -9.15 -34.12 30.13
C ASN A 236 -8.31 -33.79 28.88
N ALA A 237 -8.83 -32.96 27.97
CA ALA A 237 -8.14 -32.57 26.73
C ALA A 237 -6.89 -31.68 26.90
N TYR A 238 -6.60 -31.21 28.11
CA TYR A 238 -5.36 -30.47 28.41
C TYR A 238 -4.07 -31.24 28.04
N GLU A 239 -4.08 -32.58 28.02
CA GLU A 239 -2.92 -33.38 27.58
C GLU A 239 -2.57 -33.08 26.11
N VAL A 240 -3.57 -33.12 25.21
CA VAL A 240 -3.34 -32.87 23.78
C VAL A 240 -3.10 -31.39 23.49
N THR A 241 -3.66 -30.45 24.27
CA THR A 241 -3.26 -29.04 24.12
C THR A 241 -1.81 -28.81 24.50
N GLN A 242 -1.27 -29.46 25.55
CA GLN A 242 0.17 -29.36 25.85
C GLN A 242 1.06 -29.96 24.75
N LYS A 243 0.61 -31.03 24.08
CA LYS A 243 1.36 -31.63 22.95
C LYS A 243 1.41 -30.68 21.76
N VAL A 244 0.29 -30.10 21.37
CA VAL A 244 0.24 -29.06 20.32
C VAL A 244 1.03 -27.82 20.72
N ARG A 245 0.95 -27.40 21.99
CA ARG A 245 1.76 -26.31 22.57
C ARG A 245 3.26 -26.57 22.46
N ALA A 246 3.70 -27.81 22.69
CA ALA A 246 5.10 -28.20 22.59
C ALA A 246 5.63 -28.20 21.16
N VAL A 247 4.78 -28.48 20.17
CA VAL A 247 5.08 -28.36 18.73
C VAL A 247 5.16 -26.90 18.28
N LEU A 248 4.25 -26.04 18.77
CA LEU A 248 4.30 -24.59 18.50
C LEU A 248 5.51 -23.90 19.15
N GLY A 249 5.97 -24.39 20.30
CA GLY A 249 7.22 -23.94 20.92
C GLY A 249 7.16 -22.57 21.61
N GLU A 250 8.31 -21.90 21.70
CA GLU A 250 8.45 -20.56 22.30
C GLU A 250 8.28 -19.41 21.30
N ASP A 251 8.19 -19.70 20.00
CA ASP A 251 8.06 -18.71 18.91
C ASP A 251 6.62 -18.21 18.70
N TYR A 252 5.64 -18.75 19.44
CA TYR A 252 4.24 -18.32 19.44
C TYR A 252 3.80 -17.77 20.80
N ASP A 253 3.05 -16.67 20.83
CA ASP A 253 2.28 -16.26 22.00
C ASP A 253 0.99 -17.09 22.06
N ILE A 254 0.90 -17.98 23.05
CA ILE A 254 -0.16 -18.98 23.16
C ILE A 254 -1.10 -18.62 24.30
N ILE A 255 -2.34 -18.22 23.96
CA ILE A 255 -3.45 -18.29 24.91
C ILE A 255 -3.95 -19.72 24.95
N GLU A 256 -4.00 -20.26 26.16
CA GLU A 256 -4.52 -21.58 26.46
C GLU A 256 -5.64 -21.48 27.48
N LEU A 257 -6.79 -22.08 27.17
CA LEU A 257 -7.96 -22.16 28.04
C LEU A 257 -8.33 -23.62 28.28
N ALA A 258 -8.56 -24.00 29.52
CA ALA A 258 -9.01 -25.34 29.87
C ALA A 258 -9.99 -25.33 31.05
N ASP A 259 -10.91 -26.30 31.05
CA ASP A 259 -11.74 -26.63 32.22
C ASP A 259 -10.84 -27.04 33.41
N TYR A 260 -9.71 -27.72 33.12
CA TYR A 260 -8.82 -28.25 34.15
C TYR A 260 -7.33 -28.32 33.72
N PRO A 261 -6.48 -27.34 34.07
CA PRO A 261 -5.11 -27.24 33.56
C PRO A 261 -4.06 -28.04 34.37
N PHE A 262 -4.34 -29.29 34.74
CA PHE A 262 -3.44 -30.11 35.57
C PHE A 262 -3.35 -31.59 35.16
N PHE A 263 -2.12 -32.12 35.18
CA PHE A 263 -1.79 -33.52 34.85
C PHE A 263 -1.88 -34.53 36.01
N GLU A 264 -1.91 -34.11 37.28
CA GLU A 264 -1.91 -35.06 38.42
C GLU A 264 -2.62 -34.51 39.67
N GLY A 265 -3.32 -35.41 40.38
CA GLY A 265 -3.49 -35.38 41.84
C GLY A 265 -4.41 -34.32 42.48
N CYS A 266 -4.88 -33.32 41.75
CA CYS A 266 -5.86 -32.34 42.22
C CYS A 266 -7.31 -32.76 41.90
N ARG A 267 -8.26 -31.95 42.35
CA ARG A 267 -9.70 -32.07 42.03
C ARG A 267 -10.12 -30.90 41.15
N TYR A 268 -11.04 -31.13 40.21
CA TYR A 268 -11.68 -30.04 39.49
C TYR A 268 -12.35 -29.06 40.46
N THR A 269 -12.15 -27.76 40.22
CA THR A 269 -12.85 -26.66 40.90
C THR A 269 -13.09 -25.53 39.90
N ALA A 270 -14.22 -24.83 40.02
CA ALA A 270 -14.52 -23.62 39.25
C ALA A 270 -13.63 -22.39 39.59
N GLU A 271 -12.53 -22.59 40.34
CA GLU A 271 -11.44 -21.61 40.54
C GLU A 271 -10.24 -21.89 39.63
N ASN A 272 -10.11 -23.13 39.13
CA ASN A 272 -9.08 -23.57 38.19
C ASN A 272 -9.57 -23.58 36.74
N ASP A 273 -10.88 -23.43 36.55
CA ASP A 273 -11.55 -23.40 35.27
C ASP A 273 -11.32 -22.05 34.55
N THR A 274 -10.89 -22.12 33.30
CA THR A 274 -10.62 -20.96 32.45
C THR A 274 -11.39 -20.98 31.12
N LEU A 275 -12.07 -22.08 30.80
CA LEU A 275 -12.69 -22.29 29.49
C LEU A 275 -14.19 -21.97 29.55
N ASN A 276 -14.56 -20.83 29.00
CA ASN A 276 -15.95 -20.42 28.90
C ASN A 276 -16.13 -19.49 27.69
N ARG A 277 -17.39 -19.15 27.36
CA ARG A 277 -17.69 -18.35 26.18
C ARG A 277 -17.11 -16.94 26.20
N MET A 278 -16.90 -16.34 27.37
CA MET A 278 -16.31 -15.00 27.47
C MET A 278 -14.80 -15.03 27.23
N SER A 279 -14.06 -15.95 27.87
CA SER A 279 -12.62 -16.10 27.67
C SER A 279 -12.29 -16.57 26.26
N SER A 280 -13.04 -17.53 25.72
CA SER A 280 -12.81 -18.09 24.38
C SER A 280 -13.09 -17.10 23.26
N THR A 281 -14.16 -16.31 23.37
CA THR A 281 -14.44 -15.22 22.41
C THR A 281 -13.36 -14.14 22.47
N ALA A 282 -12.86 -13.81 23.66
CA ALA A 282 -11.75 -12.86 23.81
C ALA A 282 -10.42 -13.41 23.24
N ALA A 283 -10.14 -14.70 23.41
CA ALA A 283 -8.96 -15.37 22.86
C ALA A 283 -9.00 -15.45 21.32
N TRP A 284 -10.18 -15.71 20.75
CA TRP A 284 -10.40 -15.70 19.30
C TRP A 284 -10.24 -14.29 18.69
N ASN A 285 -10.92 -13.29 19.26
CA ASN A 285 -10.98 -11.91 18.75
C ASN A 285 -9.67 -11.11 18.87
N ARG A 286 -8.56 -11.70 19.33
CA ARG A 286 -7.24 -11.05 19.36
C ARG A 286 -6.49 -11.13 18.03
N GLY A 287 -6.97 -11.95 17.10
CA GLY A 287 -6.24 -12.38 15.91
C GLY A 287 -5.26 -13.50 16.25
N ASN A 288 -5.37 -14.63 15.54
CA ASN A 288 -4.49 -15.79 15.70
C ASN A 288 -4.15 -16.37 14.33
N ALA A 289 -2.95 -16.90 14.15
CA ALA A 289 -2.55 -17.70 13.00
C ALA A 289 -3.11 -19.12 13.08
N PHE A 290 -3.16 -19.66 14.31
CA PHE A 290 -3.57 -21.03 14.59
C PHE A 290 -4.59 -21.10 15.71
N ALA A 291 -5.58 -21.98 15.56
CA ALA A 291 -6.47 -22.37 16.65
C ALA A 291 -6.61 -23.90 16.72
N PHE A 292 -6.48 -24.46 17.91
CA PHE A 292 -6.67 -25.89 18.16
C PHE A 292 -7.59 -26.12 19.35
N TRP A 293 -8.71 -26.80 19.12
CA TRP A 293 -9.75 -27.02 20.12
C TRP A 293 -10.06 -28.51 20.27
N ALA A 294 -9.91 -29.05 21.47
CA ALA A 294 -10.22 -30.43 21.81
C ALA A 294 -11.33 -30.48 22.88
N SER A 295 -12.48 -31.04 22.51
CA SER A 295 -13.74 -30.95 23.27
C SER A 295 -14.81 -31.87 22.68
N HIS A 296 -15.95 -31.98 23.35
CA HIS A 296 -17.20 -32.54 22.81
C HIS A 296 -17.93 -31.50 21.95
N GLY A 297 -18.25 -31.86 20.70
CA GLY A 297 -19.08 -31.04 19.81
C GLY A 297 -20.55 -31.43 19.89
N TYR A 298 -21.44 -30.43 19.86
CA TYR A 298 -22.90 -30.61 20.01
C TYR A 298 -23.67 -29.96 18.86
N GLU A 299 -24.35 -30.79 18.06
CA GLU A 299 -25.29 -30.36 17.01
C GLU A 299 -26.32 -29.36 17.55
N ALA A 300 -26.83 -29.61 18.77
CA ALA A 300 -27.91 -28.87 19.40
C ALA A 300 -27.64 -27.36 19.64
N PHE A 301 -26.38 -26.91 19.54
CA PHE A 301 -26.02 -25.49 19.59
C PHE A 301 -24.92 -25.07 18.60
N GLY A 302 -24.53 -25.92 17.65
CA GLY A 302 -23.56 -25.58 16.60
C GLY A 302 -22.18 -25.16 17.14
N GLY A 303 -21.65 -25.92 18.10
CA GLY A 303 -20.41 -25.54 18.79
C GLY A 303 -19.79 -26.60 19.70
N LEU A 304 -18.81 -26.16 20.50
CA LEU A 304 -18.00 -27.00 21.40
C LEU A 304 -18.32 -26.73 22.88
N ALA A 305 -18.27 -27.77 23.70
CA ALA A 305 -18.71 -27.74 25.10
C ALA A 305 -17.59 -27.49 26.12
N GLU A 306 -17.87 -26.65 27.12
CA GLU A 306 -17.24 -26.64 28.45
C GLU A 306 -18.07 -27.44 29.45
N TYR A 307 -17.41 -27.89 30.53
CA TYR A 307 -18.06 -28.48 31.67
C TYR A 307 -18.55 -27.42 32.67
N ASP A 308 -19.86 -27.45 32.95
CA ASP A 308 -20.65 -26.39 33.60
C ASP A 308 -20.21 -25.88 35.00
N GLY A 309 -19.22 -26.54 35.60
CA GLY A 309 -18.63 -26.20 36.88
C GLY A 309 -19.37 -26.71 38.13
N SER A 310 -20.45 -27.47 37.98
CA SER A 310 -21.15 -28.09 39.11
C SER A 310 -20.36 -29.20 39.82
N GLY A 311 -19.36 -29.80 39.15
CA GLY A 311 -18.46 -30.84 39.68
C GLY A 311 -19.15 -32.10 40.20
N THR A 312 -20.41 -32.30 39.80
CA THR A 312 -21.34 -33.31 40.35
C THR A 312 -22.45 -33.73 39.37
N SER A 313 -22.43 -33.24 38.13
CA SER A 313 -23.39 -33.57 37.07
C SER A 313 -22.70 -34.26 35.89
N ASN A 314 -23.49 -35.01 35.12
CA ASN A 314 -23.04 -35.62 33.88
C ASN A 314 -22.82 -34.54 32.81
N MET A 315 -21.66 -34.58 32.16
CA MET A 315 -21.29 -33.63 31.09
C MET A 315 -22.31 -33.55 29.94
N PHE A 316 -23.00 -34.63 29.58
CA PHE A 316 -24.08 -34.62 28.57
C PHE A 316 -25.40 -34.02 29.09
N GLU A 317 -25.58 -33.88 30.40
CA GLU A 317 -26.72 -33.18 31.01
C GLU A 317 -26.40 -31.70 31.36
N SER A 318 -25.13 -31.30 31.34
CA SER A 318 -24.68 -29.99 31.82
C SER A 318 -23.86 -29.14 30.85
N ALA A 319 -23.36 -29.72 29.74
CA ALA A 319 -22.57 -29.04 28.70
C ALA A 319 -23.11 -27.66 28.32
N ARG A 320 -22.20 -26.68 28.26
CA ARG A 320 -22.49 -25.32 27.75
C ARG A 320 -21.53 -24.99 26.61
N PRO A 321 -21.90 -24.14 25.64
CA PRO A 321 -20.98 -23.73 24.60
C PRO A 321 -19.86 -22.83 25.16
N PHE A 322 -18.59 -23.22 25.02
CA PHE A 322 -17.47 -22.26 25.13
C PHE A 322 -17.24 -21.52 23.82
N ILE A 323 -17.61 -22.10 22.67
CA ILE A 323 -17.59 -21.39 21.39
C ILE A 323 -18.62 -22.01 20.42
N VAL A 324 -19.34 -21.18 19.69
CA VAL A 324 -20.24 -21.59 18.59
C VAL A 324 -19.86 -20.91 17.28
N SER A 325 -20.34 -21.42 16.15
CA SER A 325 -20.03 -20.86 14.83
C SER A 325 -20.24 -19.34 14.72
N GLU A 326 -21.33 -18.82 15.30
CA GLU A 326 -21.65 -17.38 15.34
C GLU A 326 -20.59 -16.52 16.05
N ASP A 327 -19.98 -17.01 17.14
CA ASP A 327 -18.90 -16.26 17.83
C ASP A 327 -17.70 -16.06 16.91
N THR A 328 -17.42 -17.06 16.07
CA THR A 328 -16.20 -17.10 15.24
C THR A 328 -16.23 -16.17 14.03
N ILE A 329 -17.43 -15.72 13.64
CA ILE A 329 -17.68 -14.91 12.43
C ILE A 329 -18.20 -13.51 12.72
N VAL A 330 -18.83 -13.27 13.89
CA VAL A 330 -19.40 -11.95 14.23
C VAL A 330 -18.35 -10.95 14.75
N ASN A 331 -17.21 -11.42 15.28
CA ASN A 331 -16.22 -10.54 15.92
C ASN A 331 -14.73 -10.77 15.55
N ASN A 332 -14.38 -11.69 14.64
CA ASN A 332 -12.96 -11.92 14.33
C ASN A 332 -12.35 -10.71 13.58
N THR A 333 -11.14 -10.33 13.99
CA THR A 333 -10.41 -9.13 13.57
C THR A 333 -10.05 -9.11 12.09
N ARG A 334 -10.73 -8.27 11.30
CA ARG A 334 -10.23 -7.66 10.04
C ARG A 334 -9.31 -8.55 9.17
N SER A 335 -9.82 -9.71 8.73
CA SER A 335 -9.09 -10.66 7.86
C SER A 335 -7.89 -11.39 8.48
N MET A 336 -7.77 -11.43 9.81
CA MET A 336 -6.84 -12.31 10.54
C MET A 336 -7.48 -13.72 10.61
N LEU A 337 -7.18 -14.55 9.61
CA LEU A 337 -7.88 -15.81 9.36
C LEU A 337 -7.00 -17.01 9.76
N PRO A 338 -7.23 -17.65 10.92
CA PRO A 338 -6.43 -18.79 11.35
C PRO A 338 -6.63 -20.03 10.48
N LEU A 339 -5.64 -20.91 10.47
CA LEU A 339 -5.86 -22.35 10.27
C LEU A 339 -6.41 -22.93 11.59
N VAL A 340 -7.56 -23.60 11.51
CA VAL A 340 -8.27 -24.17 12.66
C VAL A 340 -8.27 -25.69 12.58
N TYR A 341 -7.94 -26.36 13.67
CA TYR A 341 -8.12 -27.82 13.82
C TYR A 341 -9.03 -28.09 15.04
N ILE A 342 -10.13 -28.82 14.84
CA ILE A 342 -11.10 -29.12 15.88
C ILE A 342 -11.14 -30.63 16.15
N SER A 343 -10.52 -31.05 17.26
CA SER A 343 -10.58 -32.42 17.78
C SER A 343 -11.87 -32.65 18.56
N SER A 344 -13.00 -32.68 17.85
CA SER A 344 -14.32 -33.03 18.40
C SER A 344 -15.12 -33.91 17.44
N CYS A 345 -16.19 -34.53 17.96
CA CYS A 345 -17.30 -34.98 17.12
C CYS A 345 -18.02 -33.79 16.46
N TYR A 346 -18.69 -34.01 15.33
CA TYR A 346 -19.75 -33.17 14.75
C TYR A 346 -19.45 -31.68 14.48
N SER A 347 -18.19 -31.23 14.56
CA SER A 347 -17.81 -29.82 14.35
C SER A 347 -17.79 -29.39 12.87
N GLY A 348 -17.60 -30.35 11.97
CA GLY A 348 -17.52 -30.17 10.52
C GLY A 348 -18.67 -30.86 9.77
N GLN A 349 -19.90 -30.83 10.29
CA GLN A 349 -21.10 -31.40 9.65
C GLN A 349 -21.58 -30.58 8.42
N TYR A 350 -20.77 -30.55 7.37
CA TYR A 350 -21.12 -29.89 6.09
C TYR A 350 -22.20 -30.63 5.29
N ASP A 351 -22.79 -31.70 5.82
CA ASP A 351 -23.86 -32.51 5.21
C ASP A 351 -25.28 -32.16 5.72
N LYS A 352 -25.42 -31.11 6.54
CA LYS A 352 -26.70 -30.73 7.18
C LYS A 352 -27.27 -29.44 6.57
N GLU A 353 -28.57 -29.44 6.24
CA GLU A 353 -29.29 -28.30 5.63
C GLU A 353 -29.19 -26.98 6.42
N ASP A 354 -29.08 -27.05 7.76
CA ASP A 354 -28.95 -25.89 8.63
C ASP A 354 -27.46 -25.57 8.90
N ALA A 355 -26.87 -24.67 8.11
CA ALA A 355 -25.51 -24.17 8.25
C ALA A 355 -25.26 -23.48 9.61
N THR A 356 -25.00 -24.30 10.63
CA THR A 356 -24.91 -23.93 12.05
C THR A 356 -23.65 -24.45 12.71
N ASN A 357 -23.00 -25.45 12.09
CA ASN A 357 -21.65 -25.92 12.40
C ASN A 357 -20.57 -24.89 11.97
N PHE A 358 -19.29 -25.23 12.09
CA PHE A 358 -18.18 -24.29 11.83
C PHE A 358 -17.86 -24.04 10.35
N GLU A 359 -18.52 -24.65 9.37
CA GLU A 359 -18.29 -24.36 7.93
C GLU A 359 -18.48 -22.88 7.56
N ARG A 360 -19.35 -22.16 8.30
CA ARG A 360 -19.54 -20.71 8.17
C ARG A 360 -18.25 -19.92 8.42
N MET A 361 -17.24 -20.48 9.09
CA MET A 361 -15.90 -19.90 9.15
C MET A 361 -15.30 -19.65 7.76
N ILE A 362 -15.61 -20.47 6.76
CA ILE A 362 -15.04 -20.37 5.41
C ILE A 362 -15.88 -19.41 4.54
N THR A 363 -17.21 -19.47 4.66
CA THR A 363 -18.15 -18.74 3.80
C THR A 363 -18.67 -17.40 4.34
N SER A 364 -18.38 -17.06 5.60
CA SER A 364 -18.72 -15.74 6.15
C SER A 364 -18.03 -14.60 5.38
N PRO A 365 -18.71 -13.44 5.19
CA PRO A 365 -18.10 -12.28 4.53
C PRO A 365 -17.02 -11.61 5.38
N GLU A 366 -17.15 -11.72 6.71
CA GLU A 366 -16.22 -11.20 7.71
C GLU A 366 -15.82 -12.33 8.66
N GLY A 367 -14.61 -12.24 9.21
CA GLY A 367 -14.08 -13.20 10.18
C GLY A 367 -14.01 -14.65 9.71
N GLY A 368 -14.12 -15.59 10.66
CA GLY A 368 -13.94 -17.01 10.42
C GLY A 368 -12.46 -17.42 10.28
N ALA A 369 -12.19 -18.36 9.38
CA ALA A 369 -10.89 -19.04 9.19
C ALA A 369 -10.47 -19.04 7.72
N ILE A 370 -9.20 -19.36 7.44
CA ILE A 370 -8.72 -19.60 6.06
C ILE A 370 -8.93 -21.06 5.65
N ALA A 371 -8.75 -21.97 6.61
CA ALA A 371 -8.92 -23.40 6.48
C ALA A 371 -9.34 -23.99 7.84
N LEU A 372 -10.18 -25.02 7.80
CA LEU A 372 -10.75 -25.70 8.96
C LEU A 372 -10.66 -27.22 8.76
N VAL A 373 -9.97 -27.92 9.65
CA VAL A 373 -9.99 -29.38 9.76
C VAL A 373 -10.90 -29.77 10.93
N ALA A 374 -11.97 -30.50 10.66
CA ALA A 374 -13.00 -30.83 11.64
C ALA A 374 -13.65 -32.19 11.34
N GLY A 375 -14.27 -32.81 12.36
CA GLY A 375 -14.96 -34.09 12.24
C GLY A 375 -16.45 -33.94 11.89
N ASP A 376 -16.95 -34.71 10.92
CA ASP A 376 -18.37 -34.74 10.54
C ASP A 376 -19.21 -35.63 11.49
N GLY A 377 -18.62 -36.71 12.00
CA GLY A 377 -19.30 -37.73 12.81
C GLY A 377 -18.77 -37.85 14.25
N ASP A 378 -19.08 -38.97 14.92
CA ASP A 378 -18.44 -39.33 16.20
C ASP A 378 -16.94 -39.57 15.98
N THR A 379 -16.07 -39.01 16.84
CA THR A 379 -14.63 -39.25 16.85
C THR A 379 -14.18 -39.84 18.19
N PHE A 380 -13.09 -40.60 18.18
CA PHE A 380 -12.69 -41.46 19.29
C PHE A 380 -11.24 -41.20 19.71
N ARG A 381 -11.02 -41.04 21.01
CA ARG A 381 -9.67 -40.86 21.56
C ARG A 381 -8.77 -42.06 21.35
N LEU A 382 -9.26 -43.26 21.66
CA LEU A 382 -8.57 -44.57 21.60
C LEU A 382 -7.23 -44.63 22.35
N GLU A 383 -7.06 -45.53 23.31
CA GLU A 383 -5.89 -45.55 24.20
C GLU A 383 -5.20 -46.91 24.26
N ASN A 384 -3.86 -46.89 24.21
CA ASN A 384 -3.04 -48.08 24.34
C ASN A 384 -2.85 -48.50 25.82
N ILE A 385 -2.13 -49.60 26.07
CA ILE A 385 -1.89 -50.12 27.43
C ILE A 385 -0.98 -49.23 28.30
N SER A 386 -0.44 -48.15 27.73
CA SER A 386 0.38 -47.11 28.37
C SER A 386 -0.40 -45.80 28.58
N TYR A 387 -1.71 -45.77 28.28
CA TYR A 387 -2.60 -44.60 28.29
C TYR A 387 -2.28 -43.52 27.22
N GLU A 388 -1.41 -43.83 26.26
CA GLU A 388 -1.14 -42.95 25.12
C GLU A 388 -2.29 -43.09 24.10
N SER A 389 -2.76 -41.96 23.55
CA SER A 389 -3.79 -41.98 22.51
C SER A 389 -3.25 -42.50 21.17
N PHE A 390 -4.05 -43.31 20.48
CA PHE A 390 -3.87 -43.72 19.08
C PHE A 390 -5.08 -43.32 18.21
N GLY A 391 -5.85 -42.30 18.61
CA GLY A 391 -7.05 -41.85 17.90
C GLY A 391 -7.02 -40.37 17.55
N ASN A 392 -8.12 -39.64 17.77
CA ASN A 392 -8.24 -38.24 17.35
C ASN A 392 -7.19 -37.28 17.96
N TRP A 393 -6.63 -37.59 19.14
CA TRP A 393 -5.54 -36.81 19.73
C TRP A 393 -4.17 -37.12 19.12
N TRP A 394 -3.92 -38.37 18.70
CA TRP A 394 -2.76 -38.71 17.87
C TRP A 394 -2.83 -37.95 16.54
N LEU A 395 -4.00 -37.94 15.89
CA LEU A 395 -4.23 -37.18 14.66
C LEU A 395 -3.98 -35.68 14.87
N SER A 396 -4.42 -35.14 16.00
CA SER A 396 -4.21 -33.73 16.37
C SER A 396 -2.72 -33.41 16.56
N GLU A 397 -2.02 -34.17 17.39
CA GLU A 397 -0.59 -34.00 17.67
C GLU A 397 0.23 -34.11 16.37
N ARG A 398 -0.06 -35.10 15.53
CA ARG A 398 0.66 -35.33 14.27
C ARG A 398 0.34 -34.29 13.19
N PHE A 399 -0.89 -33.78 13.10
CA PHE A 399 -1.23 -32.70 12.17
C PHE A 399 -0.38 -31.45 12.39
N TRP A 400 -0.21 -31.04 13.65
CA TRP A 400 0.59 -29.86 13.96
C TRP A 400 2.09 -30.08 13.72
N GLN A 401 2.62 -31.29 13.95
CA GLN A 401 3.99 -31.64 13.56
C GLN A 401 4.20 -31.52 12.04
N LEU A 402 3.27 -32.05 11.24
CA LEU A 402 3.32 -31.98 9.78
C LEU A 402 3.33 -30.52 9.29
N VAL A 403 2.49 -29.64 9.87
CA VAL A 403 2.42 -28.22 9.49
C VAL A 403 3.63 -27.41 9.96
N VAL A 404 4.09 -27.60 11.21
CA VAL A 404 5.06 -26.73 11.88
C VAL A 404 6.48 -27.28 11.85
N ASP A 405 6.72 -28.51 12.33
CA ASP A 405 8.06 -29.11 12.37
C ASP A 405 8.55 -29.53 10.97
N GLU A 406 7.64 -30.05 10.13
CA GLU A 406 7.96 -30.56 8.78
C GLU A 406 7.62 -29.57 7.66
N GLY A 407 6.95 -28.45 7.98
CA GLY A 407 6.73 -27.33 7.07
C GLY A 407 5.72 -27.60 5.95
N LEU A 408 4.78 -28.54 6.13
CA LEU A 408 3.67 -28.79 5.21
C LEU A 408 2.58 -27.73 5.36
N VAL A 409 2.93 -26.49 5.04
CA VAL A 409 2.09 -25.29 5.17
C VAL A 409 0.89 -25.23 4.20
N ARG A 410 0.44 -26.37 3.65
CA ARG A 410 -0.76 -26.48 2.83
C ARG A 410 -1.72 -27.47 3.48
N PRO A 411 -2.93 -27.04 3.92
CA PRO A 411 -3.77 -27.84 4.80
C PRO A 411 -4.27 -29.12 4.12
N GLY A 412 -4.45 -29.13 2.80
CA GLY A 412 -4.82 -30.34 2.06
C GLY A 412 -3.70 -31.38 2.01
N GLU A 413 -2.45 -30.94 1.88
CA GLU A 413 -1.27 -31.82 1.87
C GLU A 413 -0.98 -32.36 3.28
N ALA A 414 -1.08 -31.52 4.31
CA ALA A 414 -0.97 -31.94 5.70
C ALA A 414 -2.06 -32.97 6.09
N LEU A 415 -3.34 -32.72 5.75
CA LEU A 415 -4.43 -33.68 6.06
C LEU A 415 -4.31 -34.98 5.23
N GLY A 416 -3.92 -34.90 3.97
CA GLY A 416 -3.72 -36.07 3.12
C GLY A 416 -2.61 -36.99 3.64
N GLN A 417 -1.46 -36.42 3.99
CA GLN A 417 -0.35 -37.17 4.57
C GLN A 417 -0.69 -37.70 5.97
N LEU A 418 -1.38 -36.92 6.81
CA LEU A 418 -1.86 -37.36 8.12
C LEU A 418 -2.70 -38.65 8.04
N LYS A 419 -3.62 -38.75 7.08
CA LYS A 419 -4.47 -39.95 6.92
C LYS A 419 -3.67 -41.18 6.48
N ALA A 420 -2.73 -41.01 5.55
CA ALA A 420 -1.85 -42.09 5.10
C ALA A 420 -0.95 -42.59 6.25
N GLU A 421 -0.32 -41.68 7.00
CA GLU A 421 0.50 -42.01 8.16
C GLU A 421 -0.30 -42.63 9.30
N TYR A 422 -1.53 -42.17 9.55
CA TYR A 422 -2.40 -42.73 10.59
C TYR A 422 -2.76 -44.20 10.31
N HIS A 423 -3.02 -44.52 9.04
CA HIS A 423 -3.26 -45.89 8.59
C HIS A 423 -2.02 -46.78 8.74
N ASP A 424 -0.85 -46.34 8.27
CA ASP A 424 0.40 -47.09 8.40
C ASP A 424 0.79 -47.27 9.88
N TYR A 425 0.57 -46.26 10.73
CA TYR A 425 0.74 -46.33 12.18
C TYR A 425 -0.20 -47.35 12.82
N TYR A 426 -1.49 -47.33 12.50
CA TYR A 426 -2.45 -48.30 13.04
C TYR A 426 -2.13 -49.74 12.62
N LEU A 427 -1.70 -49.96 11.37
CA LEU A 427 -1.29 -51.28 10.89
C LEU A 427 0.02 -51.81 11.49
N THR A 428 0.88 -50.94 12.04
CA THR A 428 2.20 -51.31 12.57
C THR A 428 2.26 -51.37 14.10
N GLU A 429 1.72 -50.38 14.78
CA GLU A 429 1.79 -50.22 16.25
C GLU A 429 0.41 -50.26 16.94
N GLY A 430 -0.68 -50.24 16.17
CA GLY A 430 -2.05 -50.29 16.69
C GLY A 430 -2.51 -51.67 17.22
N PRO A 431 -3.74 -51.77 17.76
CA PRO A 431 -4.33 -53.04 18.17
C PRO A 431 -4.37 -54.08 17.05
N PRO A 432 -4.16 -55.38 17.35
CA PRO A 432 -4.13 -56.41 16.32
C PRO A 432 -5.51 -56.53 15.65
N ALA A 433 -5.57 -56.57 14.31
CA ALA A 433 -6.80 -56.57 13.49
C ALA A 433 -7.87 -57.67 13.78
N SER A 434 -7.63 -58.55 14.76
CA SER A 434 -8.67 -59.36 15.40
C SER A 434 -9.57 -58.58 16.39
N ASP A 435 -9.10 -57.42 16.85
CA ASP A 435 -9.82 -56.49 17.73
C ASP A 435 -10.70 -55.56 16.89
N ARG A 436 -11.83 -56.10 16.46
CA ARG A 436 -12.74 -55.43 15.52
C ARG A 436 -13.23 -54.07 16.05
N ILE A 437 -13.47 -53.96 17.35
CA ILE A 437 -13.97 -52.74 18.02
C ILE A 437 -13.02 -51.55 17.80
N ASN A 438 -11.73 -51.73 18.09
CA ASN A 438 -10.74 -50.67 17.90
C ASN A 438 -10.49 -50.36 16.41
N MET A 439 -10.70 -51.34 15.53
CA MET A 439 -10.59 -51.14 14.08
C MET A 439 -11.75 -50.33 13.51
N ASP A 440 -12.99 -50.62 13.91
CA ASP A 440 -14.19 -49.85 13.55
C ASP A 440 -14.03 -48.37 13.97
N TYR A 441 -13.56 -48.11 15.20
CA TYR A 441 -13.28 -46.75 15.67
C TYR A 441 -12.07 -46.09 14.98
N PHE A 442 -11.08 -46.86 14.51
CA PHE A 442 -9.99 -46.33 13.70
C PHE A 442 -10.51 -45.78 12.35
N TYR A 443 -11.34 -46.55 11.64
CA TYR A 443 -11.95 -46.11 10.38
C TYR A 443 -12.88 -44.91 10.58
N ALA A 444 -13.63 -44.87 11.69
CA ALA A 444 -14.44 -43.70 12.07
C ALA A 444 -13.59 -42.42 12.21
N ASN A 445 -12.45 -42.48 12.91
CA ASN A 445 -11.52 -41.35 13.00
C ASN A 445 -10.94 -40.96 11.64
N LEU A 446 -10.46 -41.96 10.88
CA LEU A 446 -9.80 -41.79 9.59
C LEU A 446 -10.72 -41.08 8.57
N TYR A 447 -12.00 -41.47 8.51
CA TYR A 447 -12.95 -40.88 7.58
C TYR A 447 -13.50 -39.53 8.05
N SER A 448 -13.70 -39.33 9.35
CA SER A 448 -14.41 -38.16 9.89
C SER A 448 -13.75 -36.81 9.64
N TYR A 449 -12.41 -36.75 9.73
CA TYR A 449 -11.69 -35.49 9.56
C TYR A 449 -11.64 -35.03 8.11
N ASN A 450 -12.34 -33.95 7.78
CA ASN A 450 -12.39 -33.35 6.45
C ASN A 450 -11.80 -31.92 6.48
N LEU A 451 -11.32 -31.43 5.33
CA LEU A 451 -10.83 -30.06 5.16
C LEU A 451 -11.92 -29.19 4.51
N LEU A 452 -12.33 -28.15 5.23
CA LEU A 452 -13.13 -27.04 4.70
C LEU A 452 -12.20 -25.85 4.41
N GLY A 453 -12.17 -25.39 3.16
CA GLY A 453 -11.24 -24.36 2.66
C GLY A 453 -10.60 -24.71 1.31
N ASP A 454 -9.59 -23.93 0.92
CA ASP A 454 -8.73 -24.22 -0.25
C ASP A 454 -7.61 -25.20 0.16
N PRO A 455 -7.43 -26.36 -0.51
CA PRO A 455 -6.36 -27.30 -0.15
C PRO A 455 -4.94 -26.80 -0.46
N GLU A 456 -4.75 -25.84 -1.38
CA GLU A 456 -3.42 -25.34 -1.76
C GLU A 456 -2.96 -24.11 -0.97
N VAL A 457 -3.86 -23.43 -0.24
CA VAL A 457 -3.56 -22.13 0.38
C VAL A 457 -2.35 -22.25 1.33
N PRO A 458 -1.27 -21.49 1.11
CA PRO A 458 -0.09 -21.54 1.97
C PRO A 458 -0.38 -20.79 3.27
N VAL A 459 -0.47 -21.49 4.39
CA VAL A 459 -0.67 -20.86 5.70
C VAL A 459 0.64 -20.22 6.19
N TRP A 460 0.52 -19.10 6.89
CA TRP A 460 1.68 -18.39 7.44
C TRP A 460 2.20 -19.08 8.71
N VAL A 461 3.53 -19.21 8.84
CA VAL A 461 4.22 -19.80 10.00
C VAL A 461 5.19 -18.76 10.55
N GLY A 462 4.78 -18.03 11.59
CA GLY A 462 5.43 -16.79 12.01
C GLY A 462 5.26 -15.65 11.01
N THR A 463 5.68 -14.43 11.38
CA THR A 463 5.47 -13.23 10.54
C THR A 463 6.08 -13.37 9.13
N PRO A 464 5.28 -13.24 8.05
CA PRO A 464 5.76 -13.39 6.68
C PRO A 464 6.51 -12.16 6.18
N GLN A 465 7.62 -12.40 5.47
CA GLN A 465 8.37 -11.36 4.73
C GLN A 465 7.48 -10.75 3.64
N ARG A 466 7.46 -9.43 3.47
CA ARG A 466 6.75 -8.81 2.34
C ARG A 466 7.70 -8.58 1.17
N LEU A 467 7.32 -9.05 -0.01
CA LEU A 467 8.10 -8.87 -1.23
C LEU A 467 7.63 -7.61 -1.96
N GLU A 468 8.59 -6.81 -2.42
CA GLU A 468 8.40 -5.72 -3.38
C GLU A 468 9.11 -6.10 -4.68
N MET A 469 8.53 -5.76 -5.83
CA MET A 469 9.09 -6.10 -7.15
C MET A 469 9.37 -4.84 -7.97
N GLU A 470 10.61 -4.65 -8.46
CA GLU A 470 10.95 -3.58 -9.41
C GLU A 470 11.33 -4.17 -10.78
N VAL A 471 10.60 -3.79 -11.83
CA VAL A 471 10.90 -4.17 -13.22
C VAL A 471 12.00 -3.25 -13.77
N LEU A 472 13.24 -3.59 -13.42
CA LEU A 472 14.44 -2.83 -13.79
C LEU A 472 14.52 -2.55 -15.29
N ARG A 473 14.70 -1.26 -15.63
CA ARG A 473 14.79 -0.75 -17.01
C ARG A 473 13.53 -1.02 -17.86
N GLY A 474 12.34 -0.95 -17.24
CA GLY A 474 11.07 -0.65 -17.91
C GLY A 474 10.74 -1.50 -19.14
N ALA A 475 10.35 -2.76 -18.92
CA ALA A 475 9.73 -3.65 -19.93
C ALA A 475 10.42 -3.65 -21.31
N VAL A 476 11.76 -3.69 -21.31
CA VAL A 476 12.68 -3.44 -22.44
C VAL A 476 12.13 -3.82 -23.81
N PHE A 477 11.71 -2.81 -24.58
CA PHE A 477 11.26 -2.99 -25.96
C PHE A 477 12.38 -3.60 -26.83
N ASN A 478 12.01 -4.49 -27.75
CA ASN A 478 12.91 -5.20 -28.68
C ASN A 478 13.94 -6.16 -28.02
N SER A 479 14.09 -6.17 -26.68
CA SER A 479 14.80 -7.23 -25.95
C SER A 479 13.80 -8.30 -25.48
N PRO A 480 13.96 -9.58 -25.82
CA PRO A 480 13.14 -10.66 -25.28
C PRO A 480 13.49 -11.02 -23.81
N ARG A 481 14.09 -10.08 -23.07
CA ARG A 481 14.56 -10.20 -21.68
C ARG A 481 14.52 -8.86 -20.96
N PHE A 482 14.08 -8.89 -19.72
CA PHE A 482 14.21 -7.81 -18.74
C PHE A 482 14.67 -8.39 -17.40
N ASN A 483 15.16 -7.53 -16.50
CA ASN A 483 15.49 -7.93 -15.14
C ASN A 483 14.40 -7.46 -14.18
N VAL A 484 14.18 -8.25 -13.14
CA VAL A 484 13.28 -7.94 -12.04
C VAL A 484 14.12 -7.99 -10.77
N LEU A 485 14.19 -6.87 -10.05
CA LEU A 485 14.68 -6.83 -8.68
C LEU A 485 13.54 -7.22 -7.74
N VAL A 486 13.86 -7.99 -6.70
CA VAL A 486 12.94 -8.31 -5.61
C VAL A 486 13.59 -7.88 -4.30
N THR A 487 12.91 -7.00 -3.58
CA THR A 487 13.31 -6.46 -2.28
C THR A 487 12.34 -6.89 -1.18
N ASP A 488 12.79 -6.83 0.06
CA ASP A 488 11.94 -6.88 1.23
C ASP A 488 11.32 -5.48 1.45
N GLU A 489 9.99 -5.37 1.46
CA GLU A 489 9.25 -4.09 1.50
C GLU A 489 9.61 -3.22 2.72
N VAL A 490 9.99 -3.87 3.84
CA VAL A 490 10.21 -3.20 5.13
C VAL A 490 11.67 -2.74 5.30
N THR A 491 12.62 -3.48 4.74
CA THR A 491 14.06 -3.23 4.92
C THR A 491 14.76 -2.70 3.66
N GLY A 492 14.19 -2.91 2.48
CA GLY A 492 14.79 -2.59 1.18
C GLY A 492 15.94 -3.51 0.78
N GLU A 493 16.21 -4.59 1.53
CA GLU A 493 17.31 -5.51 1.24
C GLU A 493 16.93 -6.51 0.11
N PRO A 494 17.86 -6.92 -0.76
CA PRO A 494 17.56 -7.81 -1.88
C PRO A 494 17.21 -9.25 -1.45
N VAL A 495 16.18 -9.83 -2.04
CA VAL A 495 15.64 -11.14 -1.65
C VAL A 495 16.17 -12.26 -2.55
N GLU A 496 17.15 -13.02 -2.06
CA GLU A 496 17.57 -14.29 -2.68
C GLU A 496 16.45 -15.36 -2.57
N GLY A 497 16.34 -16.20 -3.61
CA GLY A 497 15.46 -17.37 -3.62
C GLY A 497 13.98 -17.10 -3.89
N ALA A 498 13.58 -15.85 -4.13
CA ALA A 498 12.23 -15.52 -4.58
C ALA A 498 12.04 -15.96 -6.04
N THR A 499 10.86 -16.47 -6.39
CA THR A 499 10.53 -16.90 -7.76
C THR A 499 9.58 -15.92 -8.41
N VAL A 500 10.06 -15.29 -9.48
CA VAL A 500 9.29 -14.39 -10.35
C VAL A 500 8.63 -15.23 -11.45
N HIS A 501 7.30 -15.21 -11.45
CA HIS A 501 6.42 -15.82 -12.44
C HIS A 501 6.00 -14.79 -13.48
N ALA A 502 5.79 -15.24 -14.72
CA ALA A 502 5.33 -14.42 -15.83
C ALA A 502 4.33 -15.18 -16.71
N ARG A 503 3.12 -14.63 -16.91
CA ARG A 503 2.04 -15.22 -17.73
C ARG A 503 1.40 -14.17 -18.64
N GLY A 504 1.15 -14.53 -19.90
CA GLY A 504 0.57 -13.63 -20.90
C GLY A 504 0.24 -14.37 -22.19
N ALA A 505 -0.55 -13.75 -23.09
CA ALA A 505 -1.07 -14.42 -24.29
C ALA A 505 0.02 -14.91 -25.27
N GLY A 506 1.20 -14.31 -25.22
CA GLY A 506 2.39 -14.71 -26.00
C GLY A 506 3.22 -15.85 -25.42
N LEU A 507 2.85 -16.40 -24.24
CA LEU A 507 3.59 -17.47 -23.55
C LEU A 507 2.93 -18.84 -23.69
N LYS A 508 3.69 -19.90 -23.36
CA LYS A 508 3.20 -21.27 -23.24
C LYS A 508 3.25 -21.68 -21.77
N GLY A 509 2.12 -21.52 -21.08
CA GLY A 509 2.05 -21.62 -19.63
C GLY A 509 2.77 -20.45 -18.94
N THR A 510 2.99 -20.59 -17.64
CA THR A 510 3.70 -19.59 -16.81
C THR A 510 5.21 -19.85 -16.86
N LEU A 511 5.98 -18.80 -17.15
CA LEU A 511 7.44 -18.81 -17.06
C LEU A 511 7.87 -18.46 -15.63
N ALA A 512 8.74 -19.26 -15.01
CA ALA A 512 9.28 -19.01 -13.67
C ALA A 512 10.80 -18.81 -13.69
N VAL A 513 11.31 -17.81 -12.95
CA VAL A 513 12.75 -17.53 -12.78
C VAL A 513 13.03 -17.11 -11.32
N THR A 514 14.00 -17.75 -10.69
CA THR A 514 14.41 -17.45 -9.30
C THR A 514 15.46 -16.33 -9.25
N THR A 515 15.42 -15.50 -8.21
CA THR A 515 16.38 -14.42 -7.95
C THR A 515 17.75 -14.93 -7.46
N GLY A 516 18.81 -14.18 -7.81
CA GLY A 516 20.15 -14.38 -7.27
C GLY A 516 20.38 -13.71 -5.90
N PRO A 517 21.61 -13.78 -5.35
CA PRO A 517 22.01 -13.10 -4.12
C PRO A 517 21.97 -11.55 -4.18
N ASP A 518 21.77 -11.00 -5.38
CA ASP A 518 21.55 -9.58 -5.67
C ASP A 518 20.05 -9.23 -5.75
N GLY A 519 19.15 -10.17 -5.45
CA GLY A 519 17.71 -10.03 -5.59
C GLY A 519 17.21 -10.01 -7.03
N ILE A 520 18.07 -10.25 -8.04
CA ILE A 520 17.70 -10.08 -9.45
C ILE A 520 17.33 -11.41 -10.11
N ALA A 521 16.16 -11.45 -10.73
CA ALA A 521 15.73 -12.49 -11.67
C ALA A 521 15.74 -11.95 -13.12
N SER A 522 16.31 -12.69 -14.07
CA SER A 522 16.36 -12.28 -15.49
C SER A 522 15.27 -13.01 -16.29
N VAL A 523 14.11 -12.36 -16.43
CA VAL A 523 12.90 -12.94 -17.04
C VAL A 523 13.01 -12.85 -18.56
N ALA A 524 12.80 -13.97 -19.25
CA ALA A 524 13.09 -14.13 -20.68
C ALA A 524 11.89 -14.64 -21.50
N PRO A 525 10.81 -13.86 -21.65
CA PRO A 525 9.55 -14.32 -22.24
C PRO A 525 9.61 -14.61 -23.76
N GLY A 526 10.64 -14.16 -24.46
CA GLY A 526 10.74 -14.30 -25.92
C GLY A 526 10.00 -13.19 -26.69
N PRO A 527 10.11 -13.15 -28.03
CA PRO A 527 9.50 -12.10 -28.85
C PRO A 527 7.99 -12.30 -29.09
N SER A 528 7.38 -13.38 -28.57
CA SER A 528 5.97 -13.68 -28.79
C SER A 528 5.00 -12.92 -27.89
N VAL A 529 5.49 -12.25 -26.84
CA VAL A 529 4.69 -11.36 -25.97
C VAL A 529 4.63 -9.90 -26.44
N LEU A 530 5.31 -9.55 -27.55
CA LEU A 530 5.30 -8.20 -28.09
C LEU A 530 3.89 -7.79 -28.54
N GLY A 531 3.36 -6.73 -27.93
CA GLY A 531 2.00 -6.21 -28.10
C GLY A 531 0.99 -6.70 -27.06
N GLU A 532 1.37 -7.58 -26.13
CA GLU A 532 0.45 -8.26 -25.21
C GLU A 532 0.58 -7.78 -23.75
N GLU A 533 -0.47 -8.03 -22.95
CA GLU A 533 -0.40 -7.94 -21.49
C GLU A 533 0.44 -9.12 -20.94
N LEU A 534 1.41 -8.79 -20.09
CA LEU A 534 2.22 -9.73 -19.33
C LEU A 534 1.99 -9.49 -17.83
N ARG A 535 1.38 -10.46 -17.17
CA ARG A 535 1.22 -10.49 -15.71
C ARG A 535 2.47 -11.06 -15.08
N LEU A 536 2.97 -10.39 -14.06
CA LEU A 536 4.06 -10.83 -13.21
C LEU A 536 3.54 -11.06 -11.79
N ALA A 537 4.07 -12.07 -11.11
CA ALA A 537 3.88 -12.27 -9.68
C ALA A 537 5.20 -12.81 -9.08
N VAL A 538 5.61 -12.31 -7.92
CA VAL A 538 6.78 -12.83 -7.20
C VAL A 538 6.34 -13.60 -5.95
N THR A 539 6.94 -14.76 -5.71
CA THR A 539 6.56 -15.65 -4.60
C THR A 539 7.77 -16.21 -3.86
N LYS A 540 7.61 -16.48 -2.57
CA LYS A 540 8.60 -17.16 -1.72
C LYS A 540 7.87 -17.84 -0.55
N ALA A 541 8.46 -18.87 0.04
CA ALA A 541 7.90 -19.53 1.23
C ALA A 541 7.89 -18.56 2.43
N ASN A 542 6.77 -18.57 3.18
CA ASN A 542 6.45 -17.59 4.23
C ASN A 542 6.71 -16.13 3.81
N SER A 543 6.18 -15.72 2.65
CA SER A 543 6.26 -14.34 2.18
C SER A 543 5.00 -13.88 1.46
N VAL A 544 4.56 -12.65 1.75
CA VAL A 544 3.48 -11.97 1.01
C VAL A 544 4.01 -11.59 -0.39
N PRO A 545 3.31 -11.96 -1.47
CA PRO A 545 3.75 -11.75 -2.85
C PRO A 545 3.36 -10.37 -3.40
N ASP A 546 4.20 -9.79 -4.26
CA ASP A 546 3.80 -8.68 -5.15
C ASP A 546 3.40 -9.20 -6.54
N ARG A 547 2.57 -8.44 -7.25
CA ARG A 547 2.10 -8.72 -8.61
C ARG A 547 1.90 -7.45 -9.42
N GLN A 548 2.31 -7.47 -10.68
CA GLN A 548 2.24 -6.32 -11.59
C GLN A 548 1.74 -6.74 -12.97
N VAL A 549 1.11 -5.82 -13.70
CA VAL A 549 0.69 -6.05 -15.08
C VAL A 549 1.43 -5.06 -15.99
N LEU A 550 2.25 -5.61 -16.88
CA LEU A 550 2.98 -4.86 -17.89
C LEU A 550 2.28 -4.99 -19.24
N THR A 551 2.37 -3.96 -20.08
CA THR A 551 2.16 -4.13 -21.53
C THR A 551 3.53 -4.16 -22.18
N VAL A 552 3.90 -5.27 -22.84
CA VAL A 552 5.16 -5.33 -23.57
C VAL A 552 4.95 -4.67 -24.94
N GLY A 553 5.30 -3.39 -25.05
CA GLY A 553 5.00 -2.59 -26.24
C GLY A 553 5.75 -2.99 -27.52
N THR A 554 5.36 -2.37 -28.63
CA THR A 554 6.01 -2.52 -29.94
C THR A 554 6.48 -1.17 -30.45
N GLY A 555 7.78 -1.00 -30.63
CA GLY A 555 8.37 0.24 -31.12
C GLY A 555 9.88 0.30 -30.92
N VAL A 556 10.48 1.46 -31.16
CA VAL A 556 11.90 1.76 -30.90
C VAL A 556 12.06 3.00 -30.03
N PHE A 557 13.14 3.04 -29.25
CA PHE A 557 13.70 4.29 -28.76
C PHE A 557 14.54 4.92 -29.89
N ASP A 558 14.42 6.22 -30.08
CA ASP A 558 15.15 6.97 -31.10
C ASP A 558 15.12 8.46 -30.73
N VAL A 559 16.26 9.02 -30.34
CA VAL A 559 16.45 10.45 -30.11
C VAL A 559 17.33 11.04 -31.21
N HIS A 560 17.21 12.35 -31.44
CA HIS A 560 17.73 12.92 -32.67
C HIS A 560 18.15 14.40 -32.52
N ILE A 561 19.32 14.74 -33.06
CA ILE A 561 19.77 16.13 -33.29
C ILE A 561 20.58 16.24 -34.60
N LYS A 562 20.41 17.34 -35.35
CA LYS A 562 21.24 17.66 -36.54
C LYS A 562 21.95 18.99 -36.37
N ASP A 563 22.94 19.25 -37.20
CA ASP A 563 23.58 20.57 -37.36
C ASP A 563 22.58 21.71 -37.61
N SER A 564 21.41 21.46 -38.23
CA SER A 564 20.35 22.46 -38.42
C SER A 564 19.59 22.82 -37.14
N ASP A 565 19.67 21.93 -36.16
CA ASP A 565 18.85 21.92 -34.95
C ASP A 565 19.65 22.51 -33.76
N LEU A 566 20.97 22.69 -33.93
CA LEU A 566 21.86 23.51 -33.11
C LEU A 566 22.07 24.89 -33.75
N GLN A 567 21.66 25.96 -33.06
CA GLN A 567 21.68 27.32 -33.61
C GLN A 567 22.39 28.32 -32.71
N GLY A 568 23.22 29.18 -33.31
CA GLY A 568 23.91 30.30 -32.66
C GLY A 568 24.61 31.21 -33.68
N PRO A 569 25.37 32.22 -33.23
CA PRO A 569 26.16 33.05 -34.14
C PRO A 569 27.36 32.27 -34.70
N SER A 570 27.70 32.48 -35.97
CA SER A 570 28.90 31.88 -36.59
C SER A 570 30.17 32.73 -36.45
N SER A 571 30.04 34.00 -36.06
CA SER A 571 31.17 34.89 -35.78
C SER A 571 30.76 35.98 -34.77
N VAL A 572 31.61 36.26 -33.80
CA VAL A 572 31.42 37.34 -32.79
C VAL A 572 32.77 38.00 -32.50
N ASP A 573 32.80 39.27 -32.11
CA ASP A 573 34.04 39.88 -31.58
C ASP A 573 34.37 39.33 -30.20
N HIS A 574 35.67 39.20 -29.87
CA HIS A 574 36.15 38.72 -28.56
C HIS A 574 36.01 39.78 -27.46
N LEU A 575 34.76 40.15 -27.19
CA LEU A 575 34.31 40.75 -25.95
C LEU A 575 33.97 39.65 -24.96
N GLY A 576 34.11 39.91 -23.66
CA GLY A 576 33.75 38.99 -22.57
C GLY A 576 32.23 38.81 -22.40
N GLN A 577 31.51 38.51 -23.48
CA GLN A 577 30.08 38.24 -23.49
C GLN A 577 29.79 36.77 -23.18
N VAL A 578 28.51 36.48 -22.91
CA VAL A 578 28.00 35.12 -22.79
C VAL A 578 27.20 34.84 -24.05
N ILE A 579 27.75 34.01 -24.94
CA ILE A 579 27.09 33.62 -26.18
C ILE A 579 26.06 32.53 -25.85
N GLU A 580 24.84 32.69 -26.34
CA GLU A 580 23.78 31.69 -26.26
C GLU A 580 23.71 30.86 -27.55
N PHE A 581 23.58 29.55 -27.39
CA PHE A 581 23.21 28.62 -28.44
C PHE A 581 21.93 27.90 -28.02
N GLN A 582 21.10 27.53 -28.99
CA GLN A 582 19.87 26.78 -28.77
C GLN A 582 19.98 25.45 -29.50
N ALA A 583 19.97 24.34 -28.76
CA ALA A 583 19.96 23.00 -29.29
C ALA A 583 18.55 22.42 -29.20
N THR A 584 18.00 21.97 -30.32
CA THR A 584 16.66 21.40 -30.41
C THR A 584 16.78 19.90 -30.57
N VAL A 585 16.37 19.16 -29.54
CA VAL A 585 16.40 17.69 -29.50
C VAL A 585 14.99 17.17 -29.75
N ALA A 586 14.85 16.15 -30.60
CA ALA A 586 13.58 15.50 -30.88
C ALA A 586 13.58 14.06 -30.37
N ASN A 587 12.45 13.60 -29.85
CA ASN A 587 12.15 12.18 -29.68
C ASN A 587 11.42 11.70 -30.95
N THR A 588 12.11 10.92 -31.77
CA THR A 588 11.59 10.35 -33.02
C THR A 588 11.14 8.89 -32.89
N GLY A 589 11.32 8.30 -31.71
CA GLY A 589 10.87 6.95 -31.36
C GLY A 589 9.39 6.86 -30.96
N ASP A 590 8.99 5.68 -30.51
CA ASP A 590 7.59 5.33 -30.19
C ASP A 590 7.23 5.54 -28.70
N PHE A 591 8.19 5.97 -27.86
CA PHE A 591 8.04 6.01 -26.40
C PHE A 591 8.64 7.27 -25.77
N THR A 592 8.04 7.76 -24.69
CA THR A 592 8.60 8.84 -23.86
C THR A 592 9.95 8.44 -23.27
N LEU A 593 10.97 9.29 -23.47
CA LEU A 593 12.31 9.09 -22.93
C LEU A 593 12.52 9.94 -21.69
N SER A 594 12.91 9.35 -20.55
CA SER A 594 13.20 10.08 -19.31
C SER A 594 14.69 10.09 -18.99
N SER A 595 15.19 11.16 -18.37
CA SER A 595 16.61 11.32 -18.00
C SER A 595 17.60 11.25 -19.17
N VAL A 596 17.17 11.65 -20.37
CA VAL A 596 18.04 11.76 -21.55
C VAL A 596 19.18 12.73 -21.25
N THR A 597 20.42 12.25 -21.40
CA THR A 597 21.62 13.05 -21.13
C THR A 597 21.97 13.88 -22.35
N VAL A 598 21.83 15.20 -22.26
CA VAL A 598 22.33 16.13 -23.30
C VAL A 598 23.61 16.79 -22.79
N ARG A 599 24.68 16.69 -23.59
CA ARG A 599 26.04 17.15 -23.27
C ARG A 599 26.49 18.20 -24.26
N PHE A 600 26.81 19.39 -23.75
CA PHE A 600 27.37 20.50 -24.52
C PHE A 600 28.88 20.55 -24.31
N ASN A 601 29.62 20.58 -25.42
CA ASN A 601 31.06 20.79 -25.49
C ASN A 601 31.35 22.04 -26.35
N SER A 602 32.49 22.69 -26.09
CA SER A 602 33.03 23.75 -26.93
C SER A 602 34.55 23.78 -26.79
N GLY A 603 35.28 23.94 -27.90
CA GLY A 603 36.75 23.92 -27.90
C GLY A 603 37.34 24.48 -29.21
N ASP A 604 38.64 24.81 -29.20
CA ASP A 604 39.36 25.30 -30.39
C ASP A 604 39.47 24.20 -31.44
N ALA A 605 38.93 24.47 -32.64
CA ALA A 605 38.88 23.55 -33.78
C ALA A 605 40.27 23.17 -34.35
N ASN A 606 41.34 23.81 -33.88
CA ASN A 606 42.73 23.56 -34.28
C ASN A 606 43.59 22.97 -33.14
N ALA A 607 43.03 22.80 -31.94
CA ALA A 607 43.77 22.22 -30.82
C ALA A 607 43.98 20.71 -31.03
N PRO A 608 45.20 20.18 -30.85
CA PRO A 608 45.40 18.73 -30.77
C PRO A 608 44.75 18.18 -29.51
N ASP A 609 44.23 16.94 -29.60
CA ASP A 609 43.44 16.26 -28.56
C ASP A 609 44.01 16.45 -27.14
N GLY A 610 43.35 17.29 -26.33
CA GLY A 610 43.56 17.38 -24.88
C GLY A 610 44.24 18.62 -24.30
N GLU A 611 44.75 19.58 -25.10
CA GLU A 611 45.43 20.80 -24.56
C GLU A 611 44.79 22.14 -24.98
N GLY A 612 43.58 22.14 -25.57
CA GLY A 612 42.81 23.35 -25.92
C GLY A 612 41.94 23.90 -24.77
N VAL A 613 42.15 25.17 -24.43
CA VAL A 613 41.49 26.00 -23.37
C VAL A 613 40.06 25.59 -22.97
N GLU A 614 39.90 25.15 -21.71
CA GLU A 614 38.65 25.03 -20.92
C GLU A 614 37.36 24.62 -21.67
N ALA A 615 37.31 23.38 -22.16
CA ALA A 615 36.06 22.74 -22.57
C ALA A 615 35.08 22.62 -21.38
N ARG A 616 34.12 23.56 -21.28
CA ARG A 616 33.10 23.57 -20.23
C ARG A 616 31.99 22.56 -20.54
N LEU A 617 32.19 21.33 -20.09
CA LEU A 617 31.17 20.28 -20.03
C LEU A 617 29.91 20.81 -19.31
N LEU A 618 28.78 20.88 -20.02
CA LEU A 618 27.46 21.04 -19.40
C LEU A 618 26.62 19.80 -19.71
N THR A 619 26.21 19.09 -18.67
CA THR A 619 25.24 17.99 -18.76
C THR A 619 23.88 18.49 -18.29
N LYS A 620 22.82 18.19 -19.05
CA LYS A 620 21.43 18.38 -18.63
C LYS A 620 20.64 17.09 -18.86
N LEU A 621 19.87 16.68 -17.86
CA LEU A 621 18.87 15.61 -17.99
C LEU A 621 17.56 16.21 -18.51
N VAL A 622 16.90 15.50 -19.43
CA VAL A 622 15.65 15.93 -20.07
C VAL A 622 14.69 14.75 -20.13
N THR A 623 13.39 15.01 -19.97
CA THR A 623 12.33 14.08 -20.37
C THR A 623 11.73 14.58 -21.68
N LEU A 624 11.55 13.70 -22.65
CA LEU A 624 11.02 14.00 -23.98
C LEU A 624 9.78 13.13 -24.24
N GLU A 625 8.59 13.72 -24.26
CA GLU A 625 7.36 12.98 -24.57
C GLU A 625 7.34 12.47 -26.03
N LEU A 626 6.41 11.56 -26.34
CA LEU A 626 6.26 10.97 -27.68
C LEU A 626 6.09 12.05 -28.77
N GLY A 627 7.07 12.15 -29.68
CA GLY A 627 7.08 13.16 -30.73
C GLY A 627 7.33 14.59 -30.25
N GLU A 628 7.76 14.77 -29.00
CA GLU A 628 8.15 16.08 -28.47
C GLU A 628 9.46 16.57 -29.10
N VAL A 629 9.55 17.88 -29.25
CA VAL A 629 10.74 18.61 -29.71
C VAL A 629 11.07 19.67 -28.67
N THR A 630 12.13 19.43 -27.89
CA THR A 630 12.49 20.26 -26.74
C THR A 630 13.74 21.08 -27.05
N THR A 631 13.62 22.42 -27.00
CA THR A 631 14.75 23.33 -27.19
C THR A 631 15.46 23.66 -25.88
N LEU A 632 16.79 23.59 -25.90
CA LEU A 632 17.68 23.77 -24.77
C LEU A 632 18.62 24.95 -25.03
N SER A 633 18.45 26.05 -24.30
CA SER A 633 19.42 27.15 -24.28
C SER A 633 20.67 26.79 -23.46
N PHE A 634 21.83 26.87 -24.09
CA PHE A 634 23.15 26.78 -23.48
C PHE A 634 23.87 28.13 -23.58
N ARG A 635 24.64 28.51 -22.56
CA ARG A 635 25.29 29.83 -22.45
C ARG A 635 26.75 29.68 -22.01
N HIS A 636 27.67 30.13 -22.86
CA HIS A 636 29.13 30.02 -22.64
C HIS A 636 29.85 31.36 -22.79
N ARG A 637 30.92 31.54 -22.01
CA ARG A 637 31.79 32.74 -22.00
C ARG A 637 33.19 32.32 -22.45
N TYR A 638 33.56 32.74 -23.66
CA TYR A 638 34.87 32.47 -24.23
C TYR A 638 35.94 33.42 -23.66
N THR A 639 37.21 33.01 -23.71
CA THR A 639 38.32 33.69 -23.02
C THR A 639 39.46 34.16 -23.93
N GLY A 640 39.43 33.80 -25.22
CA GLY A 640 40.35 34.32 -26.24
C GLY A 640 39.72 34.39 -27.63
N PRO A 641 40.31 35.15 -28.57
CA PRO A 641 39.98 35.07 -29.98
C PRO A 641 40.52 33.77 -30.59
N GLY A 642 39.79 33.17 -31.54
CA GLY A 642 40.08 31.85 -32.08
C GLY A 642 38.98 31.30 -32.98
N GLN A 643 39.08 30.04 -33.36
CA GLN A 643 38.09 29.30 -34.15
C GLN A 643 37.61 28.12 -33.29
N TYR A 644 36.30 28.04 -33.03
CA TYR A 644 35.71 27.15 -32.05
C TYR A 644 34.63 26.27 -32.66
N ASP A 645 34.64 24.99 -32.31
CA ASP A 645 33.55 24.06 -32.61
C ASP A 645 32.69 23.89 -31.36
N VAL A 646 31.39 24.18 -31.49
CA VAL A 646 30.38 23.91 -30.46
C VAL A 646 29.68 22.62 -30.84
N THR A 647 29.79 21.61 -29.98
CA THR A 647 29.25 20.28 -30.22
C THR A 647 28.18 19.96 -29.18
N VAL A 648 27.03 19.49 -29.63
CA VAL A 648 26.00 18.94 -28.75
C VAL A 648 25.84 17.46 -29.05
N ARG A 649 25.93 16.65 -27.99
CA ARG A 649 25.61 15.23 -28.05
C ARG A 649 24.38 14.92 -27.21
N VAL A 650 23.53 14.06 -27.75
CA VAL A 650 22.45 13.40 -27.01
C VAL A 650 22.91 11.97 -26.71
N ASP A 651 22.48 11.45 -25.56
CA ASP A 651 22.95 10.21 -24.92
C ASP A 651 24.43 9.83 -25.15
N PRO A 652 25.39 10.68 -24.74
CA PRO A 652 26.81 10.57 -25.07
C PRO A 652 27.58 9.45 -24.33
N GLU A 653 26.88 8.47 -23.76
CA GLU A 653 27.43 7.30 -23.06
C GLU A 653 26.80 5.97 -23.56
N ASP A 654 26.00 6.01 -24.63
CA ASP A 654 25.29 4.86 -25.22
C ASP A 654 24.46 4.07 -24.17
N ALA A 655 23.71 4.80 -23.32
CA ALA A 655 22.98 4.28 -22.16
C ALA A 655 21.53 3.86 -22.50
N ILE A 656 20.93 4.53 -23.49
CA ILE A 656 19.74 4.14 -24.24
C ILE A 656 20.24 3.28 -25.43
N SER A 657 19.47 2.29 -25.87
CA SER A 657 19.78 1.53 -27.09
C SER A 657 18.76 1.91 -28.15
N GLU A 658 19.22 2.58 -29.19
CA GLU A 658 18.34 3.33 -30.09
C GLU A 658 18.28 2.73 -31.51
N ALA A 659 17.39 3.26 -32.36
CA ALA A 659 17.31 2.81 -33.74
C ALA A 659 18.50 3.28 -34.59
N SER A 660 19.18 4.37 -34.21
CA SER A 660 20.36 4.89 -34.90
C SER A 660 21.30 5.69 -33.99
N GLU A 661 22.43 5.10 -33.60
CA GLU A 661 23.52 5.75 -32.86
C GLU A 661 24.33 6.80 -33.71
N LEU A 662 23.78 7.26 -34.84
CA LEU A 662 24.46 8.10 -35.83
C LEU A 662 23.87 9.52 -35.94
N ASP A 663 22.76 9.78 -35.24
CA ASP A 663 21.99 11.03 -35.25
C ASP A 663 22.11 11.79 -33.91
N ASN A 664 23.03 11.34 -33.05
CA ASN A 664 23.21 11.80 -31.68
C ASN A 664 24.29 12.88 -31.50
N GLU A 665 24.77 13.49 -32.60
CA GLU A 665 25.74 14.60 -32.58
C GLU A 665 25.39 15.71 -33.59
N ALA A 666 25.51 16.96 -33.16
CA ALA A 666 25.42 18.16 -33.99
C ALA A 666 26.58 19.12 -33.72
N ILE A 667 27.12 19.76 -34.77
CA ILE A 667 28.29 20.66 -34.69
C ILE A 667 27.97 22.03 -35.32
N HIS A 668 28.31 23.11 -34.61
CA HIS A 668 28.20 24.49 -35.07
C HIS A 668 29.53 25.24 -34.90
N HIS A 669 30.02 25.85 -35.97
CA HIS A 669 31.30 26.59 -35.98
C HIS A 669 31.14 28.06 -35.55
N LEU A 670 32.08 28.57 -34.75
CA LEU A 670 32.15 29.92 -34.21
C LEU A 670 33.55 30.54 -34.39
N GLU A 671 33.64 31.67 -35.09
CA GLU A 671 34.85 32.52 -35.10
C GLU A 671 34.79 33.63 -34.05
N LEU A 672 35.87 33.83 -33.28
CA LEU A 672 36.04 34.92 -32.32
C LEU A 672 37.17 35.87 -32.73
N LEU A 673 36.81 37.11 -33.05
CA LEU A 673 37.71 38.11 -33.63
C LEU A 673 38.45 38.95 -32.56
N ALA A 674 39.75 39.24 -32.77
CA ALA A 674 40.53 40.07 -31.87
C ALA A 674 40.11 41.56 -31.90
N LEU A 675 40.20 42.23 -30.75
CA LEU A 675 39.76 43.62 -30.58
C LEU A 675 40.83 44.67 -30.95
N PRO A 676 40.42 45.91 -31.31
CA PRO A 676 41.29 47.09 -31.32
C PRO A 676 41.90 47.41 -29.95
N GLN A 677 43.07 48.07 -29.92
CA GLN A 677 43.75 48.44 -28.67
C GLN A 677 44.18 49.91 -28.59
N LEU A 678 44.41 50.39 -27.36
CA LEU A 678 44.92 51.72 -27.02
C LEU A 678 46.31 51.64 -26.32
N PRO A 679 47.08 52.74 -26.26
CA PRO A 679 48.21 52.86 -25.35
C PRO A 679 47.75 52.92 -23.89
N VAL A 680 48.61 52.54 -22.95
CA VAL A 680 48.24 52.46 -21.51
C VAL A 680 48.01 53.84 -20.86
N SER A 681 48.76 54.89 -21.25
CA SER A 681 48.52 56.25 -20.79
C SER A 681 49.08 57.34 -21.72
N VAL A 682 48.54 58.56 -21.59
CA VAL A 682 48.87 59.75 -22.41
C VAL A 682 48.90 61.01 -21.53
N GLY A 683 50.08 61.44 -21.04
CA GLY A 683 50.17 62.63 -20.18
C GLY A 683 51.58 62.96 -19.68
N PRO A 684 51.74 63.94 -18.77
CA PRO A 684 50.69 64.80 -18.20
C PRO A 684 50.47 66.12 -18.97
N ILE A 685 49.25 66.62 -18.93
CA ILE A 685 48.76 67.84 -19.59
C ILE A 685 48.49 68.93 -18.53
N GLN A 686 48.50 70.21 -18.91
CA GLN A 686 48.23 71.34 -18.00
C GLN A 686 46.86 71.96 -18.31
N VAL A 687 46.05 72.22 -17.29
CA VAL A 687 44.75 72.89 -17.37
C VAL A 687 44.56 73.86 -16.18
N THR A 688 43.56 74.73 -16.26
CA THR A 688 43.15 75.68 -15.20
C THR A 688 41.67 75.41 -14.93
N ALA A 689 41.17 75.49 -13.69
CA ALA A 689 39.76 75.16 -13.49
C ALA A 689 38.80 76.19 -14.08
N ASP A 690 37.59 75.72 -14.35
CA ASP A 690 36.60 76.32 -15.25
C ASP A 690 37.16 76.67 -16.66
N ARG A 691 38.28 76.07 -17.09
CA ARG A 691 38.81 76.23 -18.46
C ARG A 691 39.06 74.91 -19.17
N VAL A 692 38.58 74.87 -20.41
CA VAL A 692 38.67 73.71 -21.30
C VAL A 692 40.08 73.63 -21.91
N LEU A 693 40.61 72.41 -22.02
CA LEU A 693 41.80 72.06 -22.79
C LEU A 693 41.63 72.42 -24.28
N ASP A 694 42.57 73.19 -24.81
CA ASP A 694 42.61 73.66 -26.20
C ASP A 694 44.04 73.59 -26.75
N PRO A 695 44.32 72.83 -27.83
CA PRO A 695 43.39 71.97 -28.56
C PRO A 695 43.02 70.68 -27.77
N PRO A 696 41.84 70.09 -28.03
CA PRO A 696 41.45 68.79 -27.50
C PRO A 696 42.32 67.64 -28.05
N LEU A 697 42.33 66.51 -27.34
CA LEU A 697 43.12 65.32 -27.70
C LEU A 697 42.36 64.43 -28.70
N ASP A 698 42.98 64.10 -29.83
CA ASP A 698 42.45 63.14 -30.82
C ASP A 698 42.63 61.70 -30.30
N LEU A 699 41.52 61.00 -30.05
CA LEU A 699 41.52 59.62 -29.57
C LEU A 699 41.57 58.59 -30.71
N ASN A 700 41.04 58.93 -31.89
CA ASN A 700 41.11 58.06 -33.07
C ASN A 700 42.57 57.88 -33.53
N GLY A 701 43.39 58.92 -33.38
CA GLY A 701 44.84 58.87 -33.64
C GLY A 701 45.65 57.98 -32.70
N LEU A 702 45.04 57.36 -31.68
CA LEU A 702 45.72 56.52 -30.68
C LEU A 702 45.48 55.01 -30.85
N VAL A 703 44.58 54.58 -31.74
CA VAL A 703 44.14 53.18 -31.83
C VAL A 703 45.05 52.33 -32.73
N GLU A 704 45.47 51.16 -32.25
CA GLU A 704 46.07 50.12 -33.10
C GLU A 704 44.99 49.11 -33.59
N LEU A 705 44.95 48.87 -34.90
CA LEU A 705 43.97 48.01 -35.57
C LEU A 705 44.64 46.74 -36.15
N PRO A 706 44.37 45.53 -35.61
CA PRO A 706 45.09 44.31 -36.01
C PRO A 706 45.01 43.92 -37.50
N ASN A 707 43.87 44.18 -38.16
CA ASN A 707 43.61 43.72 -39.54
C ASN A 707 43.11 44.81 -40.52
N GLY A 708 43.13 46.09 -40.13
CA GLY A 708 42.92 47.22 -41.04
C GLY A 708 41.51 47.37 -41.66
N GLY A 709 40.47 46.89 -40.98
CA GLY A 709 39.07 47.15 -41.35
C GLY A 709 38.61 48.56 -40.98
N GLU A 710 37.51 49.02 -41.59
CA GLU A 710 36.74 50.16 -41.07
C GLU A 710 35.90 49.68 -39.88
N HIS A 711 36.10 50.28 -38.70
CA HIS A 711 35.36 49.95 -37.48
C HIS A 711 34.69 51.20 -36.91
N THR A 712 33.42 51.10 -36.52
CA THR A 712 32.71 52.17 -35.82
C THR A 712 33.09 52.16 -34.33
N LEU A 713 34.11 52.94 -34.00
CA LEU A 713 34.58 53.14 -32.62
C LEU A 713 33.90 54.35 -31.99
N THR A 714 33.54 54.22 -30.72
CA THR A 714 33.01 55.28 -29.86
C THR A 714 33.89 55.33 -28.63
N PHE A 715 34.35 56.51 -28.20
CA PHE A 715 35.06 56.64 -26.94
C PHE A 715 34.12 57.23 -25.88
N LEU A 716 34.16 56.67 -24.68
CA LEU A 716 33.47 57.17 -23.50
C LEU A 716 34.52 57.44 -22.41
N LEU A 717 34.11 58.13 -21.35
CA LEU A 717 34.95 58.41 -20.20
C LEU A 717 34.80 57.30 -19.16
N GLY A 718 35.93 56.86 -18.61
CA GLY A 718 36.01 55.98 -17.45
C GLY A 718 36.06 56.79 -16.17
N ASP A 719 36.95 56.42 -15.24
CA ASP A 719 37.19 57.20 -14.03
C ASP A 719 37.76 58.60 -14.35
N VAL A 720 37.14 59.64 -13.78
CA VAL A 720 37.52 61.04 -13.97
C VAL A 720 37.83 61.62 -12.59
N GLY A 721 39.12 61.85 -12.33
CA GLY A 721 39.63 62.16 -11.00
C GLY A 721 39.01 63.41 -10.40
N GLU A 722 38.81 63.38 -9.08
CA GLU A 722 38.04 64.37 -8.32
C GLU A 722 38.35 65.83 -8.71
N GLY A 723 37.30 66.57 -9.04
CA GLY A 723 37.41 67.95 -9.48
C GLY A 723 37.75 68.10 -10.97
N VAL A 724 37.41 67.14 -11.82
CA VAL A 724 37.55 67.27 -13.28
C VAL A 724 36.28 66.87 -14.02
N VAL A 725 35.81 67.75 -14.92
CA VAL A 725 34.85 67.38 -15.97
C VAL A 725 35.62 67.10 -17.26
N ALA A 726 35.26 66.03 -17.95
CA ALA A 726 35.67 65.80 -19.33
C ALA A 726 34.45 65.50 -20.21
N TRP A 727 34.61 65.61 -21.52
CA TRP A 727 33.67 65.04 -22.49
C TRP A 727 34.40 64.69 -23.79
N ILE A 728 33.79 63.83 -24.61
CA ILE A 728 34.30 63.46 -25.92
C ILE A 728 33.25 63.83 -26.97
N ASP A 729 33.66 64.38 -28.11
CA ASP A 729 32.75 64.74 -29.19
C ASP A 729 32.52 63.61 -30.22
N GLY A 730 31.58 63.83 -31.14
CA GLY A 730 31.25 62.89 -32.22
C GLY A 730 32.33 62.73 -33.31
N ALA A 731 33.50 63.35 -33.15
CA ALA A 731 34.69 63.11 -33.97
C ALA A 731 35.80 62.37 -33.19
N GLY A 732 35.56 62.01 -31.92
CA GLY A 732 36.54 61.36 -31.04
C GLY A 732 37.55 62.33 -30.42
N MET A 733 37.22 63.61 -30.30
CA MET A 733 38.07 64.60 -29.65
C MET A 733 37.72 64.71 -28.15
N LEU A 734 38.70 64.46 -27.28
CA LEU A 734 38.60 64.59 -25.83
C LEU A 734 38.84 66.04 -25.38
N PHE A 735 37.85 66.60 -24.69
CA PHE A 735 37.90 67.88 -24.00
C PHE A 735 37.91 67.68 -22.49
N ILE A 736 38.62 68.55 -21.77
CA ILE A 736 38.84 68.45 -20.32
C ILE A 736 38.71 69.85 -19.72
N ARG A 737 37.81 70.04 -18.74
CA ARG A 737 37.63 71.28 -17.96
C ARG A 737 37.60 70.92 -16.48
N PRO A 738 38.61 71.28 -15.67
CA PRO A 738 38.55 71.03 -14.24
C PRO A 738 37.38 71.77 -13.58
N ASP A 739 36.77 71.14 -12.58
CA ASP A 739 35.61 71.66 -11.87
C ASP A 739 35.92 72.92 -11.10
N ALA A 740 34.87 73.71 -10.87
CA ALA A 740 34.94 74.96 -10.15
C ALA A 740 35.91 74.87 -8.96
N ASP A 741 35.69 74.05 -7.91
CA ASP A 741 36.48 74.00 -6.64
C ASP A 741 37.87 73.31 -6.68
N SER A 742 38.32 72.83 -7.83
CA SER A 742 39.44 71.89 -7.93
C SER A 742 40.84 72.52 -7.87
N SER A 743 41.83 71.85 -7.22
CA SER A 743 43.26 72.20 -7.42
C SER A 743 44.20 71.03 -7.10
N GLY A 744 45.30 70.91 -7.85
CA GLY A 744 46.28 69.82 -7.69
C GLY A 744 46.55 69.06 -8.98
N THR A 745 46.66 67.73 -8.90
CA THR A 745 46.85 66.80 -10.03
C THR A 745 45.62 65.91 -10.20
N GLY A 746 45.19 65.65 -11.43
CA GLY A 746 44.06 64.77 -11.73
C GLY A 746 44.38 63.76 -12.85
N THR A 747 43.41 62.91 -13.17
CA THR A 747 43.49 61.91 -14.26
C THR A 747 42.14 61.79 -14.95
N VAL A 748 42.11 61.40 -16.22
CA VAL A 748 40.89 61.13 -17.00
C VAL A 748 41.10 59.82 -17.74
N GLU A 749 40.39 58.78 -17.36
CA GLU A 749 40.34 57.55 -18.13
C GLU A 749 39.45 57.74 -19.36
N VAL A 750 39.93 57.25 -20.49
CA VAL A 750 39.17 57.10 -21.73
C VAL A 750 39.01 55.61 -21.99
N MET A 751 37.77 55.17 -22.07
CA MET A 751 37.40 53.82 -22.46
C MET A 751 37.01 53.82 -23.94
N MET A 752 37.65 52.98 -24.73
CA MET A 752 37.25 52.70 -26.11
C MET A 752 36.11 51.69 -26.12
N TYR A 753 35.07 51.97 -26.88
CA TYR A 753 33.93 51.09 -27.12
C TYR A 753 33.82 50.78 -28.61
N ARG A 754 33.41 49.55 -28.93
CA ARG A 754 32.93 49.17 -30.27
C ARG A 754 31.50 48.68 -30.14
N GLU A 755 30.62 49.21 -30.99
CA GLU A 755 29.20 48.80 -31.09
C GLU A 755 28.44 48.81 -29.73
N GLY A 756 28.88 49.67 -28.79
CA GLY A 756 28.27 49.83 -27.47
C GLY A 756 28.92 49.02 -26.34
N VAL A 757 30.02 48.30 -26.58
CA VAL A 757 30.72 47.49 -25.58
C VAL A 757 32.18 47.92 -25.43
N MET A 758 32.67 48.00 -24.19
CA MET A 758 34.04 48.44 -23.88
C MET A 758 35.07 47.40 -24.34
N VAL A 759 36.11 47.84 -25.05
CA VAL A 759 37.15 47.00 -25.66
C VAL A 759 38.55 47.22 -25.09
N ASP A 760 38.89 48.44 -24.66
CA ASP A 760 40.19 48.80 -24.05
C ASP A 760 40.09 50.16 -23.32
N SER A 761 41.07 50.53 -22.48
CA SER A 761 41.14 51.88 -21.86
C SER A 761 42.56 52.46 -21.69
N THR A 762 42.64 53.79 -21.56
CA THR A 762 43.87 54.57 -21.34
C THR A 762 43.64 55.67 -20.30
N THR A 763 44.65 56.05 -19.52
CA THR A 763 44.58 57.26 -18.65
C THR A 763 45.21 58.49 -19.30
N VAL A 764 44.69 59.68 -18.95
CA VAL A 764 45.18 60.99 -19.39
C VAL A 764 45.44 61.86 -18.15
N ASP A 765 46.70 62.19 -17.86
CA ASP A 765 47.10 62.81 -16.57
C ASP A 765 47.10 64.36 -16.62
N LEU A 766 46.78 65.06 -15.51
CA LEU A 766 46.42 66.51 -15.46
C LEU A 766 46.96 67.31 -14.24
N VAL A 767 46.86 68.66 -14.30
CA VAL A 767 47.17 69.64 -13.21
C VAL A 767 46.20 70.87 -13.24
N VAL A 768 45.77 71.47 -12.09
CA VAL A 768 44.43 72.13 -11.86
C VAL A 768 44.34 73.33 -10.80
N GLU A 769 43.30 74.26 -10.79
CA GLU A 769 43.13 75.53 -9.93
C GLU A 769 41.65 76.17 -9.71
N GLY A 770 41.01 76.34 -8.50
CA GLY A 770 39.48 76.48 -8.33
C GLY A 770 38.64 77.39 -7.29
N VAL A 771 37.30 77.10 -7.08
CA VAL A 771 36.03 77.80 -6.56
C VAL A 771 34.70 76.96 -6.11
N ASN A 772 34.10 77.09 -4.88
CA ASN A 772 32.70 76.84 -4.28
C ASN A 772 31.95 75.44 -4.20
N SER A 773 31.17 75.17 -3.10
CA SER A 773 30.55 73.85 -2.67
C SER A 773 29.03 73.79 -2.24
N PRO A 774 28.43 72.60 -1.85
CA PRO A 774 26.97 72.31 -1.57
C PRO A 774 26.57 71.74 -0.13
N PRO A 775 25.25 71.54 0.21
CA PRO A 775 24.72 71.24 1.57
C PRO A 775 24.74 69.76 2.08
N VAL A 776 24.24 69.49 3.30
CA VAL A 776 24.16 68.14 3.92
C VAL A 776 22.84 67.88 4.71
N ILE A 777 22.33 66.66 4.66
CA ILE A 777 21.23 66.14 5.52
C ILE A 777 21.65 64.81 6.19
N ALA A 778 21.22 64.57 7.44
CA ALA A 778 21.56 63.37 8.20
C ALA A 778 20.68 62.16 7.83
N PRO A 779 21.18 60.91 7.97
CA PRO A 779 20.39 59.70 7.74
C PRO A 779 19.15 59.59 8.64
N ILE A 780 18.19 58.76 8.19
CA ILE A 780 16.94 58.43 8.88
C ILE A 780 16.89 56.90 8.98
N ASP A 781 16.51 56.37 10.15
CA ASP A 781 16.37 54.93 10.39
C ASP A 781 15.05 54.38 9.81
N ASP A 782 15.03 53.09 9.45
CA ASP A 782 13.86 52.40 8.90
C ASP A 782 12.67 52.35 9.87
N GLN A 783 11.44 52.32 9.33
CA GLN A 783 10.17 52.44 10.07
C GLN A 783 9.14 51.38 9.62
N ASP A 784 8.19 51.02 10.49
CA ASP A 784 7.08 50.10 10.17
C ASP A 784 5.72 50.70 10.62
N VAL A 785 4.64 50.51 9.84
CA VAL A 785 3.29 51.02 10.17
C VAL A 785 2.17 50.20 9.53
N ALA A 786 1.14 49.84 10.30
CA ALA A 786 -0.06 49.16 9.75
C ALA A 786 -0.93 50.12 8.92
N VAL A 787 -1.70 49.59 7.95
CA VAL A 787 -2.75 50.35 7.24
C VAL A 787 -3.67 51.07 8.25
N GLY A 788 -3.95 52.36 7.99
CA GLY A 788 -4.75 53.21 8.90
C GLY A 788 -4.01 53.73 10.15
N GLY A 789 -2.76 53.34 10.39
CA GLY A 789 -1.89 53.90 11.44
C GLY A 789 -1.40 55.33 11.14
N THR A 790 -0.54 55.89 12.00
CA THR A 790 0.11 57.19 11.74
C THR A 790 1.61 57.12 12.03
N LEU A 791 2.40 57.59 11.06
CA LEU A 791 3.87 57.66 11.05
C LEU A 791 4.33 59.08 11.42
N GLU A 792 5.40 59.20 12.21
CA GLU A 792 6.00 60.48 12.60
C GLU A 792 7.54 60.38 12.73
N VAL A 793 8.28 61.12 11.90
CA VAL A 793 9.76 61.04 11.76
C VAL A 793 10.40 62.42 11.95
N VAL A 794 11.66 62.53 12.40
CA VAL A 794 12.38 63.81 12.66
C VAL A 794 13.55 64.01 11.70
N LEU A 795 13.73 65.23 11.19
CA LEU A 795 14.69 65.57 10.13
C LEU A 795 15.79 66.53 10.64
N ASN A 796 17.07 66.30 10.27
CA ASN A 796 18.21 67.13 10.67
C ASN A 796 19.12 67.45 9.47
N ALA A 797 19.35 68.74 9.16
CA ALA A 797 20.17 69.17 8.02
C ALA A 797 20.98 70.46 8.31
N SER A 798 22.09 70.66 7.59
CA SER A 798 23.02 71.79 7.73
C SER A 798 23.89 71.99 6.49
N ASP A 799 24.35 73.22 6.22
CA ASP A 799 25.20 73.54 5.06
C ASP A 799 26.70 73.76 5.43
N PRO A 800 27.69 73.31 4.62
CA PRO A 800 29.13 73.52 4.85
C PRO A 800 29.65 74.95 4.63
N ASP A 801 29.18 75.67 3.60
CA ASP A 801 29.60 77.05 3.31
C ASP A 801 28.85 78.06 4.21
N GLY A 802 27.72 77.63 4.79
CA GLY A 802 26.93 78.30 5.82
C GLY A 802 25.54 78.77 5.39
N ASP A 803 25.05 78.27 4.24
CA ASP A 803 23.82 78.72 3.60
C ASP A 803 22.51 78.16 4.22
N THR A 804 21.36 78.62 3.71
CA THR A 804 20.05 78.46 4.36
C THR A 804 19.17 77.43 3.67
N LEU A 805 18.78 76.39 4.41
CA LEU A 805 18.14 75.21 3.84
C LEU A 805 16.62 75.29 3.68
N GLN A 806 16.11 74.76 2.56
CA GLN A 806 14.70 74.40 2.35
C GLN A 806 14.56 72.86 2.32
N LEU A 807 13.55 72.31 3.03
CA LEU A 807 13.27 70.86 3.09
C LEU A 807 12.00 70.46 2.32
N SER A 808 11.99 69.24 1.75
CA SER A 808 10.81 68.58 1.15
C SER A 808 10.91 67.04 1.23
N THR A 809 9.86 66.31 0.88
CA THR A 809 9.85 64.82 0.81
C THR A 809 9.12 64.30 -0.43
N SER A 810 9.44 63.07 -0.84
CA SER A 810 8.77 62.34 -1.92
C SER A 810 7.64 61.40 -1.47
N LEU A 811 7.32 61.32 -0.16
CA LEU A 811 6.21 60.49 0.31
C LEU A 811 4.87 61.18 -0.01
N GLU A 812 4.08 60.60 -0.90
CA GLU A 812 2.85 61.24 -1.37
C GLU A 812 1.80 61.36 -0.26
N GLY A 813 1.22 62.54 -0.11
CA GLY A 813 0.28 62.87 0.97
C GLY A 813 0.92 63.19 2.33
N ALA A 814 2.24 63.06 2.50
CA ALA A 814 2.92 63.43 3.74
C ALA A 814 3.08 64.94 3.91
N THR A 815 3.14 65.42 5.15
CA THR A 815 3.49 66.82 5.49
C THR A 815 4.79 66.89 6.27
N ILE A 816 5.49 68.03 6.18
CA ILE A 816 6.64 68.34 7.04
C ILE A 816 6.29 69.60 7.84
N GLU A 817 6.19 69.47 9.17
CA GLU A 817 5.86 70.54 10.11
C GLU A 817 6.87 70.54 11.27
N ASP A 818 7.37 71.72 11.67
CA ASP A 818 8.40 71.92 12.72
C ASP A 818 9.62 70.96 12.64
N GLY A 819 10.02 70.56 11.43
CA GLY A 819 11.15 69.65 11.18
C GLY A 819 10.80 68.16 11.30
N ARG A 820 9.51 67.81 11.32
CA ARG A 820 9.01 66.44 11.46
C ARG A 820 8.13 66.05 10.27
N LEU A 821 8.32 64.85 9.72
CA LEU A 821 7.50 64.27 8.65
C LEU A 821 6.33 63.48 9.26
N LEU A 822 5.13 63.66 8.72
CA LEU A 822 3.88 63.06 9.19
C LEU A 822 3.11 62.40 8.03
N TRP A 823 2.61 61.17 8.24
CA TRP A 823 1.87 60.41 7.21
C TRP A 823 0.94 59.33 7.80
N THR A 824 -0.01 58.82 7.02
CA THR A 824 -0.92 57.69 7.37
C THR A 824 -1.18 56.85 6.11
N PRO A 825 -0.85 55.54 6.10
CA PRO A 825 -1.16 54.65 4.99
C PRO A 825 -2.66 54.34 4.87
N VAL A 826 -3.10 54.01 3.66
CA VAL A 826 -4.42 53.48 3.33
C VAL A 826 -4.30 52.11 2.65
N ALA A 827 -5.42 51.40 2.50
CA ALA A 827 -5.43 50.10 1.81
C ALA A 827 -5.00 50.28 0.34
N GLY A 828 -4.00 49.50 -0.09
CA GLY A 828 -3.26 49.68 -1.34
C GLY A 828 -1.81 50.20 -1.16
N ASP A 829 -1.43 50.65 0.04
CA ASP A 829 -0.05 51.07 0.37
C ASP A 829 0.82 49.91 0.95
N GLU A 830 0.32 48.68 1.00
CA GLU A 830 1.00 47.54 1.64
C GLU A 830 2.31 47.13 0.92
N GLY A 831 3.35 46.81 1.69
CA GLY A 831 4.69 46.47 1.21
C GLY A 831 5.77 47.46 1.66
N ASP A 832 6.92 47.43 0.98
CA ASP A 832 8.06 48.29 1.29
C ASP A 832 8.05 49.58 0.46
N LEU A 833 7.74 50.70 1.11
CA LEU A 833 7.97 52.05 0.58
C LEU A 833 9.39 52.51 0.96
N PHE A 834 9.95 53.40 0.13
CA PHE A 834 11.28 53.98 0.36
C PHE A 834 11.26 55.49 0.07
N PRO A 835 10.70 56.32 0.98
CA PRO A 835 10.60 57.76 0.79
C PRO A 835 11.95 58.49 0.91
N THR A 836 12.09 59.55 0.12
CA THR A 836 13.25 60.45 0.10
C THR A 836 12.90 61.80 0.77
N VAL A 837 13.88 62.44 1.41
CA VAL A 837 13.83 63.78 1.99
C VAL A 837 14.97 64.62 1.40
N THR A 838 14.66 65.83 0.96
CA THR A 838 15.53 66.72 0.19
C THR A 838 15.89 67.96 0.99
N ALA A 839 17.12 68.48 0.85
CA ALA A 839 17.60 69.74 1.43
C ALA A 839 18.34 70.59 0.37
N ASN A 840 17.94 71.85 0.17
CA ASN A 840 18.50 72.77 -0.85
C ASN A 840 19.05 74.06 -0.23
N ASP A 841 20.22 74.54 -0.68
CA ASP A 841 20.95 75.70 -0.11
C ASP A 841 20.55 77.09 -0.66
N MET A 842 19.75 77.13 -1.74
CA MET A 842 19.36 78.32 -2.50
C MET A 842 20.48 79.06 -3.28
N ASN A 843 21.75 78.63 -3.21
CA ASN A 843 22.89 79.19 -3.95
C ASN A 843 23.35 78.29 -5.13
N GLY A 844 23.07 76.99 -5.10
CA GLY A 844 23.32 76.07 -6.22
C GLY A 844 23.35 74.58 -5.85
N GLY A 845 23.49 74.25 -4.58
CA GLY A 845 23.59 72.90 -4.06
C GLY A 845 22.30 72.32 -3.49
N MET A 846 22.23 70.98 -3.52
CA MET A 846 21.13 70.21 -2.96
C MET A 846 21.63 68.83 -2.54
N THR A 847 21.04 68.22 -1.51
CA THR A 847 21.37 66.87 -1.05
C THR A 847 20.14 66.18 -0.50
N GLU A 848 20.08 64.85 -0.63
CA GLU A 848 18.89 64.04 -0.32
C GLU A 848 19.26 62.81 0.53
N VAL A 849 18.30 62.33 1.33
CA VAL A 849 18.41 61.13 2.18
C VAL A 849 17.15 60.26 2.01
N ARG A 850 17.31 58.93 2.07
CA ARG A 850 16.23 57.96 1.86
C ARG A 850 16.25 56.91 2.98
N PHE A 851 15.08 56.43 3.40
CA PHE A 851 14.90 55.37 4.41
C PHE A 851 13.83 54.37 3.96
N ARG A 852 13.71 53.20 4.60
CA ARG A 852 12.64 52.22 4.35
C ARG A 852 11.43 52.45 5.27
N LEU A 853 10.25 52.17 4.74
CA LEU A 853 8.97 52.17 5.45
C LEU A 853 8.19 50.91 5.08
N THR A 854 8.02 49.96 6.01
CA THR A 854 7.22 48.74 5.79
C THR A 854 5.76 48.99 6.16
N ILE A 855 4.82 48.58 5.29
CA ILE A 855 3.38 48.59 5.56
C ILE A 855 2.81 47.17 5.44
N PHE A 856 1.91 46.80 6.36
CA PHE A 856 1.23 45.50 6.39
C PHE A 856 -0.28 45.65 6.51
N GLY A 857 -1.01 44.69 5.92
CA GLY A 857 -2.48 44.68 5.79
C GLY A 857 -3.23 44.13 7.01
N GLU A 858 -4.56 44.01 6.87
CA GLU A 858 -5.46 43.46 7.90
C GLU A 858 -5.60 41.93 7.77
N ASN A 859 -5.66 41.23 8.90
CA ASN A 859 -5.87 39.78 9.00
C ASN A 859 -7.33 39.44 8.64
N SER A 860 -7.53 38.41 7.81
CA SER A 860 -8.86 37.83 7.58
C SER A 860 -9.44 37.21 8.86
N VAL A 861 -10.72 36.82 8.86
CA VAL A 861 -11.30 36.04 9.97
C VAL A 861 -11.77 34.70 9.40
N PRO A 862 -11.42 33.56 10.02
CA PRO A 862 -11.80 32.24 9.53
C PRO A 862 -13.31 32.12 9.26
N PHE A 863 -13.67 31.54 8.12
CA PHE A 863 -15.05 31.42 7.67
C PHE A 863 -15.60 30.01 7.87
N LEU A 864 -16.55 29.86 8.80
CA LEU A 864 -17.28 28.60 9.02
C LEU A 864 -18.14 28.24 7.80
N LEU A 865 -17.96 27.03 7.29
CA LEU A 865 -18.85 26.41 6.32
C LEU A 865 -20.15 25.97 7.02
N GLY A 866 -21.26 25.93 6.28
CA GLY A 866 -22.56 25.58 6.87
C GLY A 866 -22.65 24.11 7.29
N PHE A 867 -23.07 23.89 8.53
CA PHE A 867 -23.36 22.58 9.14
C PHE A 867 -24.75 22.60 9.80
N ASP A 868 -25.28 21.44 10.18
CA ASP A 868 -26.56 21.35 10.91
C ASP A 868 -26.38 21.82 12.36
N ASP A 869 -26.80 23.05 12.65
CA ASP A 869 -26.65 23.70 13.96
C ASP A 869 -27.73 23.31 14.98
N ARG A 870 -28.65 22.42 14.61
CA ARG A 870 -29.75 21.92 15.43
C ARG A 870 -30.02 20.43 15.22
N MET A 871 -29.86 19.66 16.29
CA MET A 871 -30.05 18.21 16.27
C MET A 871 -31.03 17.76 17.36
N SER A 872 -31.52 16.53 17.23
CA SER A 872 -32.38 15.86 18.22
C SER A 872 -31.90 14.43 18.44
N VAL A 873 -31.88 14.00 19.70
CA VAL A 873 -31.42 12.67 20.13
C VAL A 873 -32.35 12.15 21.23
N GLU A 874 -32.54 10.85 21.35
CA GLU A 874 -33.31 10.26 22.46
C GLU A 874 -32.42 10.14 23.72
N GLU A 875 -33.04 10.17 24.90
CA GLU A 875 -32.41 9.89 26.20
C GLU A 875 -31.69 8.52 26.17
N GLY A 876 -30.35 8.53 26.27
CA GLY A 876 -29.51 7.32 26.18
C GLY A 876 -28.77 7.09 24.85
N GLU A 877 -28.87 7.98 23.85
CA GLU A 877 -28.18 7.87 22.56
C GLU A 877 -27.12 8.97 22.33
N GLU A 878 -26.28 8.84 21.29
CA GLU A 878 -25.26 9.83 20.89
C GLU A 878 -25.61 10.44 19.53
N VAL A 879 -25.27 11.71 19.31
CA VAL A 879 -25.38 12.38 18.00
C VAL A 879 -24.12 13.18 17.66
N GLN A 880 -23.70 13.13 16.39
CA GLN A 880 -22.45 13.75 15.91
C GLN A 880 -22.68 14.64 14.67
N VAL A 881 -21.89 15.71 14.53
CA VAL A 881 -21.82 16.55 13.32
C VAL A 881 -20.41 17.07 13.08
N VAL A 882 -19.98 17.13 11.82
CA VAL A 882 -18.70 17.72 11.44
C VAL A 882 -18.87 19.22 11.18
N VAL A 883 -18.08 20.03 11.88
CA VAL A 883 -17.92 21.46 11.60
C VAL A 883 -16.66 21.65 10.76
N SER A 884 -16.75 22.45 9.69
CA SER A 884 -15.61 22.77 8.84
C SER A 884 -15.54 24.27 8.59
N ALA A 885 -14.34 24.77 8.35
CA ALA A 885 -14.07 26.17 8.04
C ALA A 885 -12.99 26.28 6.96
N VAL A 886 -12.92 27.47 6.35
CA VAL A 886 -11.82 27.88 5.47
C VAL A 886 -11.30 29.23 5.93
N ASP A 887 -10.00 29.46 5.82
CA ASP A 887 -9.45 30.81 5.95
C ASP A 887 -9.10 31.40 4.56
N ALA A 888 -9.10 32.72 4.46
CA ALA A 888 -8.85 33.43 3.20
C ALA A 888 -7.37 33.79 2.97
N ASP A 889 -6.58 33.90 4.04
CA ASP A 889 -5.14 34.20 3.99
C ASP A 889 -4.32 32.89 3.96
N GLY A 890 -4.90 31.81 4.50
CA GLY A 890 -4.45 30.42 4.36
C GLY A 890 -3.95 29.77 5.65
N ASP A 891 -4.28 30.36 6.81
CA ASP A 891 -3.74 29.94 8.11
C ASP A 891 -4.30 28.61 8.65
N ILE A 892 -3.56 28.00 9.58
CA ILE A 892 -3.88 26.70 10.17
C ILE A 892 -4.99 26.87 11.22
N LEU A 893 -6.15 26.28 10.94
CA LEU A 893 -7.32 26.37 11.82
C LEU A 893 -7.33 25.35 12.95
N THR A 894 -7.66 25.81 14.16
CA THR A 894 -7.89 24.98 15.36
C THR A 894 -9.32 25.15 15.85
N TYR A 895 -9.98 24.04 16.20
CA TYR A 895 -11.37 24.02 16.68
C TYR A 895 -11.46 23.78 18.20
N TYR A 896 -12.43 24.40 18.88
CA TYR A 896 -12.76 24.11 20.27
C TYR A 896 -14.20 24.52 20.63
N LEU A 897 -14.72 24.03 21.77
CA LEU A 897 -16.00 24.47 22.33
C LEU A 897 -15.78 25.53 23.42
N ALA A 898 -16.54 26.62 23.35
CA ALA A 898 -16.69 27.62 24.40
C ALA A 898 -18.08 27.50 25.04
N SER A 899 -18.14 27.56 26.37
CA SER A 899 -19.37 27.40 27.16
C SER A 899 -20.25 26.19 26.76
N PRO A 900 -19.70 24.97 26.59
CA PRO A 900 -20.54 23.78 26.38
C PRO A 900 -21.35 23.45 27.63
N ASP A 901 -22.61 23.08 27.44
CA ASP A 901 -23.39 22.30 28.41
C ASP A 901 -22.85 20.85 28.48
N GLU A 902 -23.30 20.09 29.49
CA GLU A 902 -22.90 18.70 29.72
C GLU A 902 -23.31 17.78 28.53
N GLY A 903 -22.47 16.80 28.20
CA GLY A 903 -22.64 15.90 27.04
C GLY A 903 -21.81 16.24 25.80
N PHE A 904 -21.40 17.51 25.61
CA PHE A 904 -20.65 17.93 24.42
C PHE A 904 -19.13 17.64 24.45
N SER A 905 -18.57 17.25 23.30
CA SER A 905 -17.14 17.23 23.02
C SER A 905 -16.83 17.65 21.56
N ILE A 906 -15.56 17.93 21.25
CA ILE A 906 -15.09 18.22 19.89
C ILE A 906 -13.65 17.71 19.68
N ASP A 907 -13.35 17.21 18.49
CA ASP A 907 -11.96 16.98 18.05
C ASP A 907 -11.36 18.28 17.48
N PRO A 908 -10.17 18.73 17.96
CA PRO A 908 -9.65 20.07 17.66
C PRO A 908 -9.05 20.23 16.26
N ILE A 909 -8.91 19.15 15.48
CA ILE A 909 -8.27 19.14 14.15
C ILE A 909 -9.31 18.90 13.04
N SER A 910 -10.17 17.89 13.24
CA SER A 910 -11.21 17.49 12.28
C SER A 910 -12.53 18.24 12.43
N GLY A 911 -12.75 18.91 13.57
CA GLY A 911 -13.99 19.67 13.84
C GLY A 911 -15.22 18.79 14.08
N LEU A 912 -15.04 17.48 14.31
CA LEU A 912 -16.13 16.56 14.69
C LEU A 912 -16.64 16.93 16.09
N VAL A 913 -17.87 17.42 16.18
CA VAL A 913 -18.61 17.67 17.43
C VAL A 913 -19.46 16.44 17.74
N SER A 914 -19.38 15.96 18.98
CA SER A 914 -20.19 14.84 19.48
C SER A 914 -20.99 15.27 20.71
N PHE A 915 -22.21 14.77 20.85
CA PHE A 915 -23.06 14.96 22.02
C PHE A 915 -23.58 13.61 22.53
N ASP A 916 -23.15 13.24 23.72
CA ASP A 916 -23.56 12.03 24.44
C ASP A 916 -24.74 12.34 25.38
N ALA A 917 -25.88 11.65 25.20
CA ALA A 917 -27.08 11.81 26.02
C ALA A 917 -27.27 10.70 27.09
N MET A 918 -26.24 9.92 27.41
CA MET A 918 -26.33 8.77 28.32
C MET A 918 -26.67 9.12 29.78
N ASP A 919 -26.17 10.26 30.29
CA ASP A 919 -26.35 10.71 31.68
C ASP A 919 -27.08 12.08 31.79
N VAL A 920 -27.73 12.56 30.70
CA VAL A 920 -28.36 13.90 30.66
C VAL A 920 -29.90 13.84 30.66
N GLU A 921 -30.53 14.75 31.40
CA GLU A 921 -32.01 14.79 31.50
C GLU A 921 -32.68 15.41 30.25
N PRO A 922 -33.91 15.00 29.89
CA PRO A 922 -34.60 15.50 28.70
C PRO A 922 -34.76 17.03 28.67
N GLY A 923 -34.21 17.67 27.63
CA GLY A 923 -33.98 19.12 27.64
C GLY A 923 -33.41 19.70 26.35
N LYS A 924 -32.78 20.87 26.48
CA LYS A 924 -32.06 21.56 25.40
C LYS A 924 -30.67 21.92 25.90
N TYR A 925 -29.67 21.49 25.16
CA TYR A 925 -28.25 21.61 25.45
C TYR A 925 -27.58 22.43 24.35
N THR A 926 -26.63 23.29 24.71
CA THR A 926 -25.96 24.19 23.78
C THR A 926 -24.44 24.21 23.96
N ALA A 927 -23.74 24.52 22.88
CA ALA A 927 -22.32 24.86 22.91
C ALA A 927 -22.03 25.95 21.88
N ILE A 928 -20.96 26.71 22.08
CA ILE A 928 -20.43 27.63 21.07
C ILE A 928 -19.20 26.96 20.44
N VAL A 929 -19.32 26.53 19.19
CA VAL A 929 -18.17 26.07 18.40
C VAL A 929 -17.36 27.29 18.00
N VAL A 930 -16.05 27.25 18.23
CA VAL A 930 -15.11 28.31 17.89
C VAL A 930 -14.01 27.74 17.00
N VAL A 931 -13.64 28.49 15.96
CA VAL A 931 -12.50 28.20 15.08
C VAL A 931 -11.58 29.40 15.02
N SER A 932 -10.27 29.18 15.10
CA SER A 932 -9.24 30.22 15.15
C SER A 932 -8.00 29.86 14.33
N ASP A 933 -7.41 30.88 13.72
CA ASP A 933 -6.12 30.92 13.01
C ASP A 933 -4.93 31.23 13.97
N GLY A 934 -5.21 31.66 15.21
CA GLY A 934 -4.23 32.15 16.18
C GLY A 934 -4.16 33.67 16.35
N MET A 935 -4.85 34.46 15.52
CA MET A 935 -4.92 35.93 15.60
C MET A 935 -6.37 36.46 15.74
N ALA A 936 -7.31 35.85 15.02
CA ALA A 936 -8.75 36.09 15.03
C ALA A 936 -9.53 34.78 15.34
N SER A 937 -10.87 34.86 15.34
CA SER A 937 -11.73 33.67 15.42
C SER A 937 -13.14 33.93 14.94
N ALA A 938 -13.79 32.88 14.44
CA ALA A 938 -15.23 32.84 14.21
C ALA A 938 -15.89 31.85 15.17
N GLN A 939 -17.17 32.08 15.44
CA GLN A 939 -17.94 31.29 16.39
C GLN A 939 -19.39 31.10 15.93
N HIS A 940 -19.97 29.93 16.19
CA HIS A 940 -21.38 29.64 15.94
C HIS A 940 -21.96 28.78 17.08
N THR A 941 -23.26 28.90 17.36
CA THR A 941 -23.91 28.16 18.45
C THR A 941 -24.63 26.94 17.89
N ILE A 942 -24.35 25.76 18.47
CA ILE A 942 -25.06 24.51 18.22
C ILE A 942 -26.06 24.23 19.34
N GLU A 943 -27.21 23.64 19.00
CA GLU A 943 -28.26 23.23 19.93
C GLU A 943 -28.64 21.76 19.71
N VAL A 944 -28.64 20.96 20.78
CA VAL A 944 -29.15 19.59 20.79
C VAL A 944 -30.39 19.51 21.68
N ALA A 945 -31.48 18.94 21.17
CA ALA A 945 -32.68 18.63 21.93
C ALA A 945 -32.67 17.15 22.32
N VAL A 946 -32.72 16.87 23.62
CA VAL A 946 -32.81 15.50 24.15
C VAL A 946 -34.30 15.21 24.39
N GLU A 947 -34.87 14.32 23.58
CA GLU A 947 -36.24 13.86 23.75
C GLU A 947 -36.30 12.75 24.82
N GLY A 948 -37.30 12.84 25.70
CA GLY A 948 -37.35 12.03 26.91
C GLY A 948 -38.11 10.73 26.71
N SER A 949 -37.54 9.63 27.20
CA SER A 949 -38.07 8.29 27.04
C SER A 949 -39.54 8.22 27.49
N GLY A 950 -40.40 7.71 26.59
CA GLY A 950 -41.87 7.78 26.70
C GLY A 950 -42.46 6.93 27.82
N SER A 951 -42.24 7.33 29.09
CA SER A 951 -42.49 6.54 30.28
C SER A 951 -43.99 6.25 30.54
N VAL A 952 -44.47 5.13 30.00
CA VAL A 952 -45.73 4.51 30.43
C VAL A 952 -45.47 3.78 31.76
N PRO A 953 -46.04 4.24 32.90
CA PRO A 953 -45.69 3.69 34.20
C PRO A 953 -46.23 2.27 34.38
N THR A 954 -45.34 1.28 34.34
CA THR A 954 -45.67 -0.14 34.44
C THR A 954 -46.01 -0.54 35.87
N LEU A 955 -47.26 -0.28 36.29
CA LEU A 955 -47.81 -0.78 37.54
C LEU A 955 -49.29 -1.16 37.42
N LEU A 956 -49.63 -2.32 37.99
CA LEU A 956 -50.99 -2.81 38.26
C LEU A 956 -51.84 -3.35 37.09
N LEU A 957 -51.46 -4.49 36.50
CA LEU A 957 -52.44 -5.35 35.78
C LEU A 957 -52.21 -6.88 35.88
N LEU A 958 -51.86 -7.40 37.06
CA LEU A 958 -51.77 -8.87 37.24
C LEU A 958 -52.11 -9.41 38.64
N LEU A 959 -53.22 -8.95 39.25
CA LEU A 959 -53.85 -9.63 40.40
C LEU A 959 -55.31 -9.17 40.66
N ALA A 960 -56.25 -9.56 39.79
CA ALA A 960 -57.68 -9.27 39.97
C ALA A 960 -58.64 -10.33 39.38
N GLY A 961 -58.32 -11.62 39.56
CA GLY A 961 -59.35 -12.65 39.45
C GLY A 961 -60.32 -12.55 40.62
N VAL A 962 -61.65 -12.63 40.36
CA VAL A 962 -62.74 -12.48 41.34
C VAL A 962 -62.88 -11.00 41.83
N VAL A 963 -63.97 -10.24 41.57
CA VAL A 963 -65.41 -10.58 41.52
C VAL A 963 -66.15 -9.84 40.38
N MET A 964 -66.87 -10.56 39.52
CA MET A 964 -68.21 -10.15 39.03
C MET A 964 -69.01 -11.32 38.41
N VAL A 965 -69.30 -12.32 39.24
CA VAL A 965 -70.54 -13.09 39.08
C VAL A 965 -71.66 -12.24 39.69
N ALA A 966 -72.78 -12.11 38.96
CA ALA A 966 -73.74 -11.01 39.06
C ALA A 966 -73.10 -9.64 38.70
N VAL A 967 -73.61 -8.88 37.74
CA VAL A 967 -75.03 -8.76 37.31
C VAL A 967 -75.43 -9.67 36.14
N VAL A 968 -74.50 -10.33 35.44
CA VAL A 968 -74.79 -11.27 34.32
C VAL A 968 -75.36 -12.63 34.81
N ALA A 969 -76.12 -12.60 35.90
CA ALA A 969 -77.05 -13.64 36.36
C ALA A 969 -78.46 -13.10 36.67
N ALA A 970 -78.67 -11.78 36.63
CA ALA A 970 -79.95 -11.23 36.15
C ALA A 970 -80.19 -11.65 34.68
N VAL A 971 -79.09 -11.88 33.94
CA VAL A 971 -78.97 -12.46 32.58
C VAL A 971 -79.46 -13.93 32.49
N LEU A 972 -80.42 -14.33 33.32
CA LEU A 972 -81.18 -15.56 33.15
C LEU A 972 -82.61 -15.33 32.63
N MET A 973 -83.17 -14.11 32.72
CA MET A 973 -84.47 -13.77 32.10
C MET A 973 -84.53 -12.28 31.70
N THR A 974 -84.44 -11.86 30.43
CA THR A 974 -84.39 -12.55 29.13
C THR A 974 -82.96 -12.58 28.58
N ARG A 975 -82.04 -13.28 29.24
CA ARG A 975 -80.58 -13.04 29.09
C ARG A 975 -80.24 -11.54 29.17
N ARG A 976 -80.86 -10.88 30.16
CA ARG A 976 -80.96 -9.44 30.45
C ARG A 976 -80.02 -8.97 31.57
#